data_AF-A0A9E7H264-F1
#
_entry.id   AF-A0A9E7H264-F1
#
_cell.length_a   1.000
_cell.length_b   1.000
_cell.length_c   1.000
_cell.angle_alpha   90.00
_cell.angle_beta   90.00
_cell.angle_gamma   90.00
#
_symmetry.space_group_name_H-M   'P 1'
#
loop_
_entity.id
_entity.type
_entity.pdbx_description
1 polymer ?
#
loop_
_entity_poly.entity_id
_entity_poly.type
_entity_poly.pdbx_seq_one_letter_code
_entity_poly.pdbx_strand_id
1 'polypeptide(L)'
;MAEESKSGGVGAVAQAATSPKIVMKSIDMSEKMRNDAIDCARAAFEKHRLEKEIAEYIKKEFDKKYGQTWHCIVGRNFGSYVTHETNHFLYFYVDSKASAPFLVYYRRASLENVTGLGSVLPLSVRTLNTPPNPSIGSIAYVAMAFSTSDLLRSVQPAHRFDEAAVLRYAAANVAGFPAAPAKFSVSQFGYGQSNPTFCLEVASPGVVKRYVLRKKPPGALLESAHAVEREFQVLKALGVHTDVPVPKVFCLCNDTSIIGTSFYIMEYLEGRIFMDNKLPGLSPERRKVIYQATAKTLASLHKVDVDSIGLQKFGRRDNYCKRQVERWAKQYLASTGQGKPDRNPKMLDLVVWLRENIPAEDSLGASGTGLVHGDYRIDNLVFHPVKDQVIGILDWELSTLGNQMCDVAYSGLLYIVEAALEERESYEGLEFSGIPEGIPSLVEYLAVYCSAAGRPWPVREWKFYMAFSLFRGASIFAGVYHRWTLGNASGGERARYAGKVANVLVDSACAYVAQESVLPDQPPLGILNQGATGRLEDNYSLSMKEQGCSVPSQKVLELRKKLLKFMQDHVYPNESEFYRLSQSSQRWTVHPDEEKLKELAKQESLWNLWIPLDSAARARKLLEDEKYFSTGAWNSNLLGAGLSNLEYGYLCEIMGRSIWAPQIFNCGAPDTGNMEVLLRYGTKEQLIEWLIPLLEGKIRSGFAMTEPQVASSDATNIECSLTRQGDFYIINGKKWWTSGAMDPRCKVLIVMGKTDFSAPMHKQQSMILVDVNTPGVHIRRPLLVFGFDDAPHGHAEITFENVRVPVKNILLGEGRGFEIAQGRLGPGRLHHCMRLIGAAERGMQMAVDRALRRRVFGKLIAEQGSFLSDLAKCRVELEQARLLVFEAADQLDRLGNKKARGTIAMAKVAAPNMTLKVLDFAMQVHGAAGLSSDTVLAHLWATARTLRIADGPDEVHLGTIAKLELRRAKL
;
A
#
# COMPACT_ATOMS: atom_id res chain seq x y z
N MET A 1 -63.24 27.07 45.92
CA MET A 1 -62.29 26.17 46.61
C MET A 1 -61.09 26.03 45.72
N ALA A 2 -59.86 26.43 46.03
CA ALA A 2 -59.22 27.18 47.13
C ALA A 2 -57.74 27.12 46.68
N GLU A 3 -57.12 28.26 46.34
CA GLU A 3 -56.02 28.86 47.15
C GLU A 3 -54.72 28.02 47.10
N GLU A 4 -53.53 28.57 46.85
CA GLU A 4 -53.07 29.90 47.21
C GLU A 4 -51.79 30.30 46.44
N SER A 5 -51.38 31.53 46.66
CA SER A 5 -50.57 32.39 45.77
C SER A 5 -49.34 32.99 46.48
N LYS A 6 -48.45 33.63 45.68
CA LYS A 6 -47.44 34.69 46.04
C LYS A 6 -46.16 34.18 46.72
N SER A 7 -44.97 34.79 46.63
CA SER A 7 -44.35 36.00 46.04
C SER A 7 -42.82 35.84 46.23
N GLY A 8 -41.90 36.20 45.32
CA GLY A 8 -41.31 37.54 45.18
C GLY A 8 -39.97 37.73 45.92
N GLY A 9 -38.88 38.08 45.20
CA GLY A 9 -37.92 39.12 45.63
C GLY A 9 -36.61 38.79 46.37
N VAL A 10 -35.51 38.68 45.61
CA VAL A 10 -34.14 39.26 45.75
C VAL A 10 -33.50 39.49 47.14
N GLY A 11 -32.28 38.93 47.31
CA GLY A 11 -31.22 39.44 48.19
C GLY A 11 -29.84 38.98 47.69
N ALA A 12 -29.03 39.93 47.18
CA ALA A 12 -27.69 39.70 46.66
C ALA A 12 -26.64 39.57 47.79
N VAL A 13 -25.72 38.60 47.68
CA VAL A 13 -24.43 38.61 48.40
C VAL A 13 -23.33 38.48 47.35
N ALA A 14 -22.52 39.53 47.24
CA ALA A 14 -21.34 39.57 46.38
C ALA A 14 -20.30 38.56 46.87
N GLN A 15 -19.93 37.59 46.01
CA GLN A 15 -18.76 36.74 46.22
C GLN A 15 -17.50 37.43 45.68
N ALA A 16 -16.50 37.59 46.55
CA ALA A 16 -15.16 38.01 46.19
C ALA A 16 -14.52 37.01 45.22
N ALA A 17 -14.00 37.50 44.09
CA ALA A 17 -13.31 36.68 43.09
C ALA A 17 -11.96 36.19 43.64
N THR A 18 -11.86 34.89 43.92
CA THR A 18 -10.59 34.21 44.23
C THR A 18 -9.70 34.16 42.99
N SER A 19 -8.43 34.52 43.16
CA SER A 19 -7.40 34.52 42.12
C SER A 19 -7.14 33.11 41.55
N PRO A 20 -6.82 32.99 40.25
CA PRO A 20 -6.63 31.69 39.60
C PRO A 20 -5.44 30.88 40.14
N LYS A 21 -5.65 29.58 40.42
CA LYS A 21 -4.65 28.63 40.95
C LYS A 21 -3.90 27.90 39.82
N ILE A 22 -2.61 28.20 39.65
CA ILE A 22 -1.76 27.60 38.60
C ILE A 22 -1.16 26.25 39.07
N VAL A 23 -1.29 25.19 38.27
CA VAL A 23 -0.72 23.84 38.53
C VAL A 23 0.36 23.50 37.50
N MET A 24 1.49 22.94 37.95
CA MET A 24 2.69 22.63 37.12
C MET A 24 3.04 21.13 37.12
N LYS A 25 3.53 20.58 35.98
CA LYS A 25 3.87 19.15 35.82
C LYS A 25 5.33 18.79 35.47
N SER A 26 6.15 19.71 34.95
CA SER A 26 7.57 19.46 34.62
C SER A 26 8.38 20.77 34.62
N ILE A 27 9.62 20.77 35.15
CA ILE A 27 10.42 21.98 35.41
C ILE A 27 11.90 21.76 35.08
N ASP A 28 12.46 22.63 34.23
CA ASP A 28 13.90 22.85 34.05
C ASP A 28 14.19 24.38 34.01
N MET A 29 13.94 25.05 35.14
CA MET A 29 14.12 26.50 35.32
C MET A 29 14.54 26.81 36.77
N SER A 30 15.30 27.91 36.96
CA SER A 30 15.57 28.42 38.32
C SER A 30 14.29 28.91 39.00
N GLU A 31 14.26 28.90 40.33
CA GLU A 31 13.10 29.33 41.12
C GLU A 31 12.71 30.79 40.83
N LYS A 32 13.70 31.65 40.61
CA LYS A 32 13.47 33.04 40.19
C LYS A 32 12.77 33.12 38.83
N MET A 33 13.25 32.36 37.84
CA MET A 33 12.63 32.35 36.50
C MET A 33 11.21 31.78 36.50
N ARG A 34 10.95 30.83 37.39
CA ARG A 34 9.62 30.26 37.58
C ARG A 34 8.61 31.31 38.05
N ASN A 35 8.97 32.08 39.08
CA ASN A 35 8.10 33.12 39.62
C ASN A 35 7.85 34.22 38.59
N ASP A 36 8.90 34.59 37.85
CA ASP A 36 8.80 35.57 36.79
C ASP A 36 7.87 35.12 35.64
N ALA A 37 7.86 33.82 35.30
CA ALA A 37 6.94 33.26 34.30
C ALA A 37 5.48 33.31 34.77
N ILE A 38 5.25 33.01 36.05
CA ILE A 38 3.92 33.05 36.67
C ILE A 38 3.36 34.47 36.67
N ASP A 39 4.15 35.44 37.09
CA ASP A 39 3.71 36.83 37.18
C ASP A 39 3.48 37.44 35.80
N CYS A 40 4.35 37.09 34.84
CA CYS A 40 4.19 37.50 33.45
C CYS A 40 2.90 36.94 32.83
N ALA A 41 2.60 35.67 33.08
CA ALA A 41 1.37 35.04 32.60
C ALA A 41 0.13 35.68 33.25
N ARG A 42 0.14 35.91 34.58
CA ARG A 42 -0.97 36.59 35.26
C ARG A 42 -1.26 37.96 34.65
N ALA A 43 -0.22 38.78 34.45
CA ALA A 43 -0.35 40.09 33.82
C ALA A 43 -0.86 40.00 32.37
N ALA A 44 -0.46 38.97 31.63
CA ALA A 44 -0.93 38.72 30.27
C ALA A 44 -2.42 38.38 30.23
N PHE A 45 -2.88 37.48 31.12
CA PHE A 45 -4.28 37.05 31.22
C PHE A 45 -5.23 38.15 31.71
N GLU A 46 -4.74 39.13 32.47
CA GLU A 46 -5.53 40.29 32.88
C GLU A 46 -5.73 41.32 31.74
N LYS A 47 -4.72 41.48 30.88
CA LYS A 47 -4.70 42.51 29.84
C LYS A 47 -5.25 42.04 28.50
N HIS A 48 -5.11 40.75 28.20
CA HIS A 48 -5.41 40.20 26.89
C HIS A 48 -6.41 39.05 26.99
N ARG A 49 -7.39 39.02 26.10
CA ARG A 49 -8.39 37.94 26.03
C ARG A 49 -8.12 36.95 24.89
N LEU A 50 -7.30 37.33 23.91
CA LEU A 50 -6.91 36.49 22.79
C LEU A 50 -5.63 35.73 23.12
N GLU A 51 -5.66 34.39 22.98
CA GLU A 51 -4.52 33.51 23.31
C GLU A 51 -3.22 33.90 22.58
N LYS A 52 -3.31 34.43 21.36
CA LYS A 52 -2.17 34.93 20.58
C LYS A 52 -1.52 36.15 21.22
N GLU A 53 -2.30 37.14 21.67
CA GLU A 53 -1.78 38.34 22.32
C GLU A 53 -1.14 38.01 23.68
N ILE A 54 -1.72 37.04 24.39
CA ILE A 54 -1.16 36.51 25.63
C ILE A 54 0.22 35.87 25.36
N ALA A 55 0.34 35.07 24.30
CA ALA A 55 1.60 34.45 23.92
C ALA A 55 2.67 35.49 23.51
N GLU A 56 2.29 36.51 22.75
CA GLU A 56 3.17 37.62 22.35
C GLU A 56 3.65 38.45 23.55
N TYR A 57 2.73 38.77 24.47
CA TYR A 57 3.05 39.51 25.69
C TYR A 57 4.04 38.75 26.57
N ILE A 58 3.77 37.46 26.83
CA ILE A 58 4.64 36.63 27.68
C ILE A 58 6.02 36.53 27.07
N LYS A 59 6.11 36.22 25.77
CA LYS A 59 7.38 36.16 25.06
C LYS A 59 8.16 37.46 25.18
N LYS A 60 7.52 38.60 24.88
CA LYS A 60 8.19 39.91 24.87
C LYS A 60 8.81 40.25 26.24
N GLU A 61 8.06 40.02 27.31
CA GLU A 61 8.55 40.30 28.67
C GLU A 61 9.63 39.30 29.12
N PHE A 62 9.53 38.02 28.72
CA PHE A 62 10.57 37.03 28.99
C PHE A 62 11.87 37.30 28.22
N ASP A 63 11.77 37.63 26.93
CA ASP A 63 12.90 38.01 26.08
C ASP A 63 13.62 39.23 26.67
N LYS A 64 12.84 40.23 27.11
CA LYS A 64 13.37 41.44 27.77
C LYS A 64 14.10 41.14 29.07
N LYS A 65 13.64 40.16 29.86
CA LYS A 65 14.17 39.87 31.19
C LYS A 65 15.40 38.96 31.16
N TYR A 66 15.50 38.06 30.19
CA TYR A 66 16.58 37.06 30.11
C TYR A 66 17.48 37.18 28.88
N GLY A 67 17.20 38.12 27.97
CA GLY A 67 18.06 38.42 26.81
C GLY A 67 18.13 37.29 25.78
N GLN A 68 17.21 36.33 25.82
CA GLN A 68 17.12 35.19 24.91
C GLN A 68 15.81 35.25 24.14
N THR A 69 15.76 34.69 22.94
CA THR A 69 14.50 34.59 22.18
C THR A 69 13.76 33.33 22.59
N TRP A 70 12.58 33.49 23.18
CA TRP A 70 11.72 32.42 23.65
C TRP A 70 10.62 32.09 22.65
N HIS A 71 10.32 30.80 22.51
CA HIS A 71 9.13 30.32 21.84
C HIS A 71 8.01 30.17 22.87
N CYS A 72 6.87 30.82 22.67
CA CYS A 72 5.76 30.82 23.62
C CYS A 72 4.50 30.23 22.98
N ILE A 73 3.89 29.25 23.64
CA ILE A 73 2.68 28.56 23.17
C ILE A 73 1.60 28.70 24.25
N VAL A 74 0.44 29.24 23.88
CA VAL A 74 -0.69 29.47 24.78
C VAL A 74 -1.96 28.90 24.15
N GLY A 75 -2.72 28.09 24.88
CA GLY A 75 -4.11 27.80 24.51
C GLY A 75 -4.64 26.42 24.88
N ARG A 76 -5.95 26.24 24.74
CA ARG A 76 -6.66 25.00 25.13
C ARG A 76 -6.32 23.77 24.28
N ASN A 77 -5.81 23.99 23.07
CA ASN A 77 -5.31 22.96 22.14
C ASN A 77 -3.89 23.30 21.63
N PHE A 78 -3.16 24.20 22.29
CA PHE A 78 -1.85 24.71 21.84
C PHE A 78 -1.86 25.39 20.45
N GLY A 79 -3.02 25.90 20.00
CA GLY A 79 -3.21 26.46 18.66
C GLY A 79 -2.70 27.90 18.48
N SER A 80 -2.33 28.61 19.55
CA SER A 80 -1.76 29.96 19.46
C SER A 80 -0.31 29.93 19.93
N TYR A 81 0.61 30.31 19.05
CA TYR A 81 2.05 30.30 19.32
C TYR A 81 2.73 31.53 18.72
N VAL A 82 3.89 31.87 19.27
CA VAL A 82 4.81 32.88 18.71
C VAL A 82 6.18 32.23 18.57
N THR A 83 6.61 32.05 17.32
CA THR A 83 7.83 31.32 16.94
C THR A 83 9.02 32.23 16.64
N HIS A 84 10.19 31.85 17.11
CA HIS A 84 11.46 32.02 16.39
C HIS A 84 12.25 30.71 16.46
N GLU A 85 13.19 30.50 15.54
CA GLU A 85 14.03 29.30 15.43
C GLU A 85 15.05 29.19 16.59
N THR A 86 14.60 28.90 17.81
CA THR A 86 15.50 28.76 18.98
C THR A 86 15.13 27.61 19.93
N ASN A 87 16.09 27.21 20.78
CA ASN A 87 16.04 26.04 21.68
C ASN A 87 15.26 26.25 23.01
N HIS A 88 14.46 27.32 23.17
CA HIS A 88 13.84 27.71 24.44
C HIS A 88 12.31 27.83 24.32
N PHE A 89 11.53 27.07 25.11
CA PHE A 89 10.06 26.97 24.94
C PHE A 89 9.28 27.20 26.25
N LEU A 90 8.19 27.96 26.21
CA LEU A 90 7.22 28.15 27.30
C LEU A 90 5.83 27.66 26.84
N TYR A 91 5.15 26.81 27.62
CA TYR A 91 3.78 26.35 27.29
C TYR A 91 2.75 26.76 28.38
N PHE A 92 1.61 27.27 27.94
CA PHE A 92 0.52 27.68 28.82
C PHE A 92 -0.79 27.07 28.32
N TYR A 93 -1.52 26.38 29.20
CA TYR A 93 -2.81 25.76 28.89
C TYR A 93 -3.95 26.53 29.56
N VAL A 94 -5.03 26.81 28.82
CA VAL A 94 -6.12 27.69 29.30
C VAL A 94 -7.48 26.98 29.22
N ASP A 95 -8.04 26.58 30.37
CA ASP A 95 -9.38 25.99 30.46
C ASP A 95 -10.46 27.08 30.62
N SER A 96 -11.58 26.98 29.89
CA SER A 96 -12.72 27.92 30.04
C SER A 96 -13.68 27.59 31.18
N LYS A 97 -13.61 26.40 31.79
CA LYS A 97 -14.63 25.98 32.78
C LYS A 97 -14.15 26.02 34.23
N ALA A 98 -12.89 26.30 34.48
CA ALA A 98 -12.37 26.58 35.80
C ALA A 98 -11.73 27.96 35.79
N SER A 99 -11.93 28.73 36.84
CA SER A 99 -11.38 30.08 37.05
C SER A 99 -9.85 30.07 37.25
N ALA A 100 -9.08 29.32 36.45
CA ALA A 100 -7.62 29.15 36.58
C ALA A 100 -6.90 28.73 35.27
N PRO A 101 -5.83 29.43 34.82
CA PRO A 101 -4.92 28.96 33.79
C PRO A 101 -3.91 27.94 34.36
N PHE A 102 -3.56 26.94 33.55
CA PHE A 102 -2.61 25.86 33.85
C PHE A 102 -1.26 26.10 33.14
N LEU A 103 -0.13 25.69 33.73
CA LEU A 103 1.23 25.98 33.23
C LEU A 103 2.04 24.71 32.97
N VAL A 104 2.70 24.58 31.80
CA VAL A 104 3.61 23.46 31.50
C VAL A 104 4.88 23.99 30.80
N TYR A 105 6.08 23.62 31.23
CA TYR A 105 7.34 24.08 30.60
C TYR A 105 8.16 22.92 30.02
N TYR A 106 8.93 23.16 28.94
CA TYR A 106 9.90 22.20 28.39
C TYR A 106 11.15 22.90 27.82
N ARG A 107 12.35 22.42 28.18
CA ARG A 107 13.64 22.76 27.53
C ARG A 107 14.29 21.48 27.02
N ARG A 108 14.89 21.51 25.82
CA ARG A 108 15.71 20.40 25.30
C ARG A 108 17.18 20.68 25.66
N ALA A 109 17.77 19.89 26.57
CA ALA A 109 19.21 19.86 26.76
C ALA A 109 19.85 18.81 25.83
N SER A 110 21.04 19.15 25.33
CA SER A 110 21.89 18.42 24.40
C SER A 110 22.31 17.03 24.92
N LEU A 111 22.43 16.08 23.99
CA LEU A 111 23.18 14.83 24.19
C LEU A 111 24.64 15.19 24.51
N GLU A 112 25.06 15.03 25.75
CA GLU A 112 26.42 14.61 26.13
C GLU A 112 26.48 14.30 27.63
N ASN A 113 26.88 13.07 27.95
CA ASN A 113 27.21 12.50 29.26
C ASN A 113 26.08 12.31 30.30
N VAL A 114 25.72 11.04 30.54
CA VAL A 114 25.93 10.31 31.82
C VAL A 114 25.40 8.87 31.64
N THR A 115 26.29 7.91 31.89
CA THR A 115 26.04 6.48 32.02
C THR A 115 25.51 6.14 33.42
N GLY A 116 24.50 5.26 33.51
CA GLY A 116 24.22 4.49 34.75
C GLY A 116 22.77 4.46 35.24
N LEU A 117 22.25 3.23 35.37
CA LEU A 117 21.13 2.76 36.22
C LEU A 117 19.66 3.04 35.82
N GLY A 118 18.97 1.96 35.41
CA GLY A 118 17.78 1.47 36.12
C GLY A 118 16.38 2.03 35.77
N SER A 119 15.71 1.35 34.83
CA SER A 119 14.26 1.06 34.76
C SER A 119 13.21 2.01 35.37
N VAL A 120 12.29 2.54 34.55
CA VAL A 120 10.80 2.52 34.69
C VAL A 120 10.16 3.11 33.39
N LEU A 121 9.26 2.37 32.75
CA LEU A 121 8.35 2.77 31.62
C LEU A 121 7.21 3.71 32.11
N PRO A 122 6.25 4.23 31.29
CA PRO A 122 6.15 4.51 29.84
C PRO A 122 5.60 5.96 29.54
N LEU A 123 5.45 6.37 28.26
CA LEU A 123 4.24 7.03 27.69
C LEU A 123 4.49 7.64 26.30
N SER A 124 3.73 7.16 25.32
CA SER A 124 3.68 7.64 23.94
C SER A 124 2.82 8.91 23.79
N VAL A 125 3.36 9.97 23.19
CA VAL A 125 2.61 11.15 22.75
C VAL A 125 2.21 10.97 21.28
N ARG A 126 0.89 10.92 21.02
CA ARG A 126 0.29 11.02 19.69
C ARG A 126 0.20 12.51 19.30
N THR A 127 0.74 12.84 18.14
CA THR A 127 0.57 14.10 17.43
C THR A 127 -0.84 14.19 16.82
N LEU A 128 -1.51 15.32 17.01
CA LEU A 128 -2.71 15.73 16.27
C LEU A 128 -2.41 17.05 15.56
N ASN A 129 -2.41 17.00 14.23
CA ASN A 129 -2.39 18.13 13.31
C ASN A 129 -3.83 18.61 13.06
N THR A 130 -4.07 19.93 13.07
CA THR A 130 -5.05 20.60 12.20
C THR A 130 -4.64 22.06 11.92
N PRO A 131 -5.04 22.64 10.76
CA PRO A 131 -4.29 23.69 10.04
C PRO A 131 -4.85 25.12 10.24
N PRO A 132 -4.09 26.19 9.89
CA PRO A 132 -4.59 27.57 9.84
C PRO A 132 -4.89 28.07 8.42
N ASN A 133 -5.69 29.14 8.33
CA ASN A 133 -5.97 29.96 7.12
C ASN A 133 -5.77 31.46 7.48
N PRO A 134 -5.70 32.43 6.52
CA PRO A 134 -4.44 33.13 6.22
C PRO A 134 -4.54 34.68 6.27
N SER A 135 -3.41 35.37 6.40
CA SER A 135 -3.23 36.71 5.80
C SER A 135 -1.74 37.12 5.70
N ILE A 136 -1.24 37.08 4.45
CA ILE A 136 -0.31 37.97 3.76
C ILE A 136 0.94 38.46 4.51
N GLY A 137 2.08 37.84 4.20
CA GLY A 137 3.43 38.34 4.45
C GLY A 137 4.47 37.25 4.27
N SER A 138 5.10 37.18 3.09
CA SER A 138 6.32 36.40 2.77
C SER A 138 6.40 34.98 3.38
N ILE A 139 5.72 34.03 2.74
CA ILE A 139 5.77 32.60 3.08
C ILE A 139 6.93 31.95 2.33
N ALA A 140 7.93 31.44 3.06
CA ALA A 140 8.83 30.42 2.55
C ALA A 140 7.99 29.17 2.23
N TYR A 141 7.97 28.74 0.97
CA TYR A 141 7.17 27.62 0.49
C TYR A 141 7.59 26.31 1.14
N VAL A 142 6.87 25.91 2.19
CA VAL A 142 6.89 24.55 2.72
C VAL A 142 5.85 23.75 1.94
N ALA A 143 6.31 23.03 0.91
CA ALA A 143 5.80 21.76 0.40
C ALA A 143 4.40 21.29 0.91
N MET A 144 3.31 21.61 0.19
CA MET A 144 2.00 20.97 0.41
C MET A 144 1.30 20.62 -0.91
N ALA A 145 0.76 19.40 -0.99
CA ALA A 145 -0.25 19.06 -2.00
C ALA A 145 -1.50 19.90 -1.69
N PHE A 146 -1.95 20.70 -2.65
CA PHE A 146 -3.12 21.54 -2.45
C PHE A 146 -4.37 20.70 -2.70
N SER A 147 -5.35 20.79 -1.80
CA SER A 147 -6.70 20.41 -2.16
C SER A 147 -7.16 21.34 -3.29
N THR A 148 -7.97 20.84 -4.22
CA THR A 148 -8.59 21.67 -5.25
C THR A 148 -9.38 22.85 -4.66
N SER A 149 -9.83 22.75 -3.41
CA SER A 149 -10.48 23.85 -2.67
C SER A 149 -9.51 24.95 -2.25
N ASP A 150 -8.26 24.61 -1.97
CA ASP A 150 -7.25 25.53 -1.43
C ASP A 150 -6.71 26.50 -2.51
N LEU A 151 -6.97 26.18 -3.78
CA LEU A 151 -6.61 26.98 -4.93
C LEU A 151 -7.59 28.14 -5.20
N LEU A 152 -8.71 28.21 -4.47
CA LEU A 152 -9.74 29.22 -4.66
C LEU A 152 -9.32 30.58 -4.08
N ARG A 153 -9.56 31.63 -4.86
CA ARG A 153 -9.30 33.04 -4.52
C ARG A 153 -10.51 33.90 -4.89
N SER A 154 -10.50 35.13 -4.40
CA SER A 154 -11.48 36.15 -4.80
C SER A 154 -11.39 36.44 -6.31
N VAL A 155 -12.53 36.63 -6.97
CA VAL A 155 -12.60 36.97 -8.40
C VAL A 155 -11.95 38.34 -8.67
N GLN A 156 -10.99 38.37 -9.60
CA GLN A 156 -10.34 39.61 -10.01
C GLN A 156 -11.34 40.58 -10.68
N PRO A 157 -11.24 41.90 -10.45
CA PRO A 157 -12.17 42.88 -11.01
C PRO A 157 -12.34 42.80 -12.53
N ALA A 158 -11.25 42.58 -13.27
CA ALA A 158 -11.24 42.45 -14.74
C ALA A 158 -11.96 41.18 -15.26
N HIS A 159 -12.35 40.28 -14.38
CA HIS A 159 -12.94 38.99 -14.72
C HIS A 159 -14.34 38.78 -14.13
N ARG A 160 -14.91 39.80 -13.48
CA ARG A 160 -16.29 39.75 -12.99
C ARG A 160 -17.30 39.67 -14.14
N PHE A 161 -18.39 38.97 -13.90
CA PHE A 161 -19.51 38.81 -14.82
C PHE A 161 -20.83 38.76 -14.04
N ASP A 162 -21.97 38.80 -14.73
CA ASP A 162 -23.30 38.70 -14.11
C ASP A 162 -23.52 37.28 -13.54
N GLU A 163 -23.33 37.14 -12.23
CA GLU A 163 -23.53 35.89 -11.50
C GLU A 163 -24.98 35.40 -11.53
N ALA A 164 -25.96 36.30 -11.61
CA ALA A 164 -27.37 35.93 -11.68
C ALA A 164 -27.74 35.38 -13.06
N ALA A 165 -27.13 35.91 -14.12
CA ALA A 165 -27.27 35.36 -15.47
C ALA A 165 -26.69 33.93 -15.56
N VAL A 166 -25.51 33.70 -14.98
CA VAL A 166 -24.92 32.35 -14.90
C VAL A 166 -25.79 31.39 -14.11
N LEU A 167 -26.33 31.83 -12.97
CA LEU A 167 -27.21 30.99 -12.14
C LEU A 167 -28.46 30.54 -12.93
N ARG A 168 -29.14 31.47 -13.62
CA ARG A 168 -30.30 31.16 -14.46
C ARG A 168 -29.93 30.22 -15.60
N TYR A 169 -28.80 30.47 -16.27
CA TYR A 169 -28.33 29.64 -17.37
C TYR A 169 -28.00 28.22 -16.91
N ALA A 170 -27.26 28.08 -15.79
CA ALA A 170 -26.88 26.79 -15.24
C ALA A 170 -28.10 25.98 -14.77
N ALA A 171 -29.06 26.61 -14.09
CA ALA A 171 -30.30 25.96 -13.67
C ALA A 171 -31.12 25.40 -14.85
N ALA A 172 -31.09 26.07 -16.00
CA ALA A 172 -31.79 25.62 -17.21
C ALA A 172 -31.04 24.56 -18.01
N ASN A 173 -29.70 24.57 -18.00
CA ASN A 173 -28.88 23.80 -18.94
C ASN A 173 -28.02 22.69 -18.30
N VAL A 174 -27.85 22.67 -16.97
CA VAL A 174 -27.04 21.68 -16.26
C VAL A 174 -27.96 20.69 -15.53
N ALA A 175 -27.96 19.43 -15.97
CA ALA A 175 -28.75 18.38 -15.34
C ALA A 175 -28.38 18.19 -13.86
N GLY A 176 -29.39 18.26 -12.98
CA GLY A 176 -29.20 18.12 -11.53
C GLY A 176 -28.67 19.37 -10.81
N PHE A 177 -28.62 20.51 -11.50
CA PHE A 177 -28.34 21.81 -10.92
C PHE A 177 -29.58 22.34 -10.15
N PRO A 178 -29.44 22.84 -8.91
CA PRO A 178 -30.59 23.34 -8.14
C PRO A 178 -31.28 24.53 -8.81
N ALA A 179 -32.60 24.42 -9.03
CA ALA A 179 -33.39 25.49 -9.64
C ALA A 179 -33.51 26.75 -8.75
N ALA A 180 -33.50 26.56 -7.42
CA ALA A 180 -33.58 27.64 -6.44
C ALA A 180 -32.66 27.34 -5.25
N PRO A 181 -31.34 27.62 -5.34
CA PRO A 181 -30.42 27.36 -4.24
C PRO A 181 -30.58 28.39 -3.11
N ALA A 182 -30.33 27.96 -1.88
CA ALA A 182 -30.34 28.84 -0.70
C ALA A 182 -29.15 29.82 -0.69
N LYS A 183 -28.03 29.43 -1.32
CA LYS A 183 -26.85 30.29 -1.51
C LYS A 183 -26.14 29.94 -2.82
N PHE A 184 -25.69 30.96 -3.54
CA PHE A 184 -24.83 30.85 -4.71
C PHE A 184 -23.60 31.73 -4.50
N SER A 185 -22.40 31.21 -4.76
CA SER A 185 -21.15 31.98 -4.68
C SER A 185 -20.16 31.56 -5.73
N VAL A 186 -19.45 32.54 -6.29
CA VAL A 186 -18.40 32.36 -7.30
C VAL A 186 -17.03 32.67 -6.71
N SER A 187 -16.07 31.78 -6.95
CA SER A 187 -14.65 31.99 -6.63
C SER A 187 -13.79 31.72 -7.85
N GLN A 188 -12.60 32.32 -7.95
CA GLN A 188 -11.68 32.12 -9.07
C GLN A 188 -10.53 31.21 -8.67
N PHE A 189 -10.09 30.31 -9.55
CA PHE A 189 -8.86 29.55 -9.29
C PHE A 189 -7.64 30.46 -9.47
N GLY A 190 -6.74 30.44 -8.49
CA GLY A 190 -5.55 31.30 -8.47
C GLY A 190 -4.40 30.86 -9.38
N TYR A 191 -4.50 29.68 -10.00
CA TYR A 191 -3.50 29.05 -10.87
C TYR A 191 -4.15 28.64 -12.21
N GLY A 192 -3.41 28.74 -13.31
CA GLY A 192 -3.92 28.60 -14.69
C GLY A 192 -4.18 29.96 -15.34
N GLN A 193 -3.23 30.45 -16.14
CA GLN A 193 -3.17 31.86 -16.58
C GLN A 193 -3.85 32.14 -17.94
N SER A 194 -4.28 31.12 -18.68
CA SER A 194 -4.75 31.33 -20.05
C SER A 194 -6.25 31.60 -20.15
N ASN A 195 -7.10 30.63 -19.78
CA ASN A 195 -8.56 30.80 -19.76
C ASN A 195 -9.08 30.97 -18.33
N PRO A 196 -9.72 32.11 -17.99
CA PRO A 196 -10.27 32.33 -16.66
C PRO A 196 -11.22 31.21 -16.22
N THR A 197 -10.90 30.60 -15.07
CA THR A 197 -11.60 29.43 -14.52
C THR A 197 -12.13 29.75 -13.13
N PHE A 198 -13.40 29.40 -12.87
CA PHE A 198 -14.16 29.76 -11.67
C PHE A 198 -14.83 28.54 -11.05
N CYS A 199 -14.89 28.49 -9.72
CA CYS A 199 -15.72 27.56 -8.97
C CYS A 199 -17.08 28.19 -8.68
N LEU A 200 -18.15 27.50 -9.06
CA LEU A 200 -19.52 27.83 -8.73
C LEU A 200 -19.96 26.94 -7.57
N GLU A 201 -20.13 27.51 -6.37
CA GLU A 201 -20.63 26.78 -5.22
C GLU A 201 -22.12 27.08 -5.00
N VAL A 202 -22.91 26.01 -4.89
CA VAL A 202 -24.35 26.05 -4.80
C VAL A 202 -24.78 25.30 -3.54
N ALA A 203 -25.40 26.01 -2.59
CA ALA A 203 -25.93 25.41 -1.37
C ALA A 203 -27.45 25.23 -1.46
N SER A 204 -27.93 24.03 -1.15
CA SER A 204 -29.34 23.69 -0.92
C SER A 204 -29.48 23.11 0.50
N PRO A 205 -30.69 23.02 1.09
CA PRO A 205 -30.86 22.50 2.45
C PRO A 205 -30.16 21.13 2.63
N GLY A 206 -29.09 21.10 3.44
CA GLY A 206 -28.32 19.91 3.76
C GLY A 206 -27.26 19.45 2.73
N VAL A 207 -27.09 20.12 1.58
CA VAL A 207 -26.13 19.71 0.53
C VAL A 207 -25.44 20.92 -0.13
N VAL A 208 -24.11 20.87 -0.23
CA VAL A 208 -23.30 21.82 -1.03
C VAL A 208 -22.78 21.09 -2.27
N LYS A 209 -23.02 21.66 -3.46
CA LYS A 209 -22.48 21.16 -4.73
C LYS A 209 -21.55 22.21 -5.35
N ARG A 210 -20.53 21.75 -6.06
CA ARG A 210 -19.56 22.59 -6.76
C ARG A 210 -19.52 22.23 -8.25
N TYR A 211 -19.33 23.25 -9.07
CA TYR A 211 -19.16 23.17 -10.51
C TYR A 211 -18.01 24.08 -10.93
N VAL A 212 -17.45 23.87 -12.12
CA VAL A 212 -16.41 24.73 -12.67
C VAL A 212 -16.92 25.42 -13.92
N LEU A 213 -16.76 26.74 -13.99
CA LEU A 213 -17.02 27.54 -15.19
C LEU A 213 -15.69 27.99 -15.79
N ARG A 214 -15.48 27.71 -17.07
CA ARG A 214 -14.29 28.16 -17.81
C ARG A 214 -14.73 29.00 -19.00
N LYS A 215 -14.17 30.20 -19.12
CA LYS A 215 -14.59 31.21 -20.10
C LYS A 215 -13.40 31.80 -20.85
N LYS A 216 -13.68 32.41 -21.99
CA LYS A 216 -12.70 33.20 -22.74
C LYS A 216 -12.25 34.45 -21.95
N PRO A 217 -10.98 34.86 -22.08
CA PRO A 217 -10.53 36.14 -21.55
C PRO A 217 -11.23 37.30 -22.27
N PRO A 218 -11.44 38.43 -21.59
CA PRO A 218 -12.03 39.62 -22.22
C PRO A 218 -11.04 40.28 -23.20
N GLY A 219 -11.55 40.95 -24.24
CA GLY A 219 -10.76 41.75 -25.18
C GLY A 219 -10.64 41.15 -26.60
N ALA A 220 -9.88 41.83 -27.46
CA ALA A 220 -9.59 41.36 -28.82
C ALA A 220 -8.56 40.23 -28.76
N LEU A 221 -8.98 39.01 -29.09
CA LEU A 221 -8.16 37.81 -29.01
C LEU A 221 -7.55 37.47 -30.37
N LEU A 222 -6.34 36.89 -30.35
CA LEU A 222 -5.72 36.34 -31.56
C LEU A 222 -6.58 35.20 -32.12
N GLU A 223 -6.70 35.15 -33.45
CA GLU A 223 -7.42 34.08 -34.13
C GLU A 223 -6.86 32.72 -33.72
N SER A 224 -7.74 31.78 -33.33
CA SER A 224 -7.44 30.45 -32.78
C SER A 224 -6.84 30.35 -31.36
N ALA A 225 -6.59 31.47 -30.66
CA ALA A 225 -6.21 31.45 -29.25
C ALA A 225 -7.44 31.36 -28.33
N HIS A 226 -7.30 30.78 -27.12
CA HIS A 226 -8.36 30.74 -26.10
C HIS A 226 -9.69 30.09 -26.58
N ALA A 227 -9.61 29.08 -27.44
CA ALA A 227 -10.79 28.43 -28.01
C ALA A 227 -11.46 27.45 -27.01
N VAL A 228 -12.19 27.98 -26.03
CA VAL A 228 -12.91 27.18 -25.02
C VAL A 228 -13.92 26.20 -25.62
N GLU A 229 -14.43 26.47 -26.83
CA GLU A 229 -15.30 25.56 -27.57
C GLU A 229 -14.56 24.28 -27.98
N ARG A 230 -13.28 24.39 -28.34
CA ARG A 230 -12.42 23.24 -28.68
C ARG A 230 -12.11 22.42 -27.43
N GLU A 231 -11.83 23.08 -26.30
CA GLU A 231 -11.66 22.39 -25.01
C GLU A 231 -12.93 21.61 -24.64
N PHE A 232 -14.10 22.23 -24.75
CA PHE A 232 -15.38 21.55 -24.50
C PHE A 232 -15.58 20.36 -25.43
N GLN A 233 -15.25 20.49 -26.71
CA GLN A 233 -15.38 19.41 -27.69
C GLN A 233 -14.54 18.19 -27.31
N VAL A 234 -13.25 18.38 -26.97
CA VAL A 234 -12.35 17.26 -26.61
C VAL A 234 -12.74 16.64 -25.27
N LEU A 235 -13.06 17.46 -24.25
CA LEU A 235 -13.51 16.98 -22.95
C LEU A 235 -14.82 16.18 -23.06
N LYS A 236 -15.77 16.65 -23.87
CA LYS A 236 -17.03 15.94 -24.13
C LYS A 236 -16.78 14.61 -24.84
N ALA A 237 -15.95 14.61 -25.89
CA ALA A 237 -15.66 13.41 -26.64
C ALA A 237 -14.98 12.35 -25.77
N LEU A 238 -13.96 12.75 -25.01
CA LEU A 238 -13.25 11.85 -24.09
C LEU A 238 -14.16 11.35 -22.96
N GLY A 239 -14.86 12.25 -22.26
CA GLY A 239 -15.67 11.87 -21.10
C GLY A 239 -16.94 11.07 -21.41
N VAL A 240 -17.41 11.11 -22.66
CA VAL A 240 -18.59 10.33 -23.10
C VAL A 240 -18.19 8.98 -23.69
N HIS A 241 -17.06 8.91 -24.41
CA HIS A 241 -16.73 7.75 -25.23
C HIS A 241 -15.50 6.96 -24.75
N THR A 242 -14.80 7.40 -23.71
CA THR A 242 -13.56 6.77 -23.22
C THR A 242 -13.49 6.73 -21.70
N ASP A 243 -12.57 5.93 -21.17
CA ASP A 243 -12.22 5.89 -19.74
C ASP A 243 -11.08 6.87 -19.37
N VAL A 244 -10.68 7.77 -20.29
CA VAL A 244 -9.65 8.77 -20.01
C VAL A 244 -10.17 9.72 -18.92
N PRO A 245 -9.43 9.91 -17.80
CA PRO A 245 -9.92 10.70 -16.67
C PRO A 245 -9.97 12.18 -17.05
N VAL A 246 -11.16 12.68 -17.39
CA VAL A 246 -11.42 14.09 -17.67
C VAL A 246 -12.67 14.56 -16.89
N PRO A 247 -12.73 15.83 -16.48
CA PRO A 247 -13.93 16.35 -15.84
C PRO A 247 -15.13 16.28 -16.78
N LYS A 248 -16.29 15.83 -16.28
CA LYS A 248 -17.51 15.82 -17.08
C LYS A 248 -17.91 17.24 -17.45
N VAL A 249 -18.05 17.52 -18.74
CA VAL A 249 -18.61 18.79 -19.22
C VAL A 249 -20.14 18.71 -19.33
N PHE A 250 -20.84 19.74 -18.87
CA PHE A 250 -22.30 19.78 -18.82
C PHE A 250 -22.91 20.55 -19.98
N CYS A 251 -22.48 21.79 -20.22
CA CYS A 251 -23.03 22.66 -21.27
C CYS A 251 -21.99 23.65 -21.78
N LEU A 252 -22.14 24.05 -23.04
CA LEU A 252 -21.38 25.11 -23.71
C LEU A 252 -22.33 26.25 -24.08
N CYS A 253 -22.00 27.47 -23.67
CA CYS A 253 -22.71 28.69 -24.03
C CYS A 253 -21.89 29.51 -25.03
N ASN A 254 -22.42 29.64 -26.25
CA ASN A 254 -21.86 30.54 -27.27
C ASN A 254 -22.59 31.91 -27.31
N ASP A 255 -23.68 32.05 -26.56
CA ASP A 255 -24.40 33.30 -26.44
C ASP A 255 -23.62 34.27 -25.55
N THR A 256 -22.95 35.23 -26.19
CA THR A 256 -22.15 36.24 -25.50
C THR A 256 -23.01 37.24 -24.73
N SER A 257 -24.34 37.28 -24.93
CA SER A 257 -25.22 38.15 -24.16
C SER A 257 -25.35 37.74 -22.68
N ILE A 258 -24.99 36.50 -22.33
CA ILE A 258 -25.13 35.97 -20.96
C ILE A 258 -24.06 36.55 -20.01
N ILE A 259 -22.78 36.47 -20.38
CA ILE A 259 -21.66 36.99 -19.55
C ILE A 259 -20.58 37.74 -20.36
N GLY A 260 -20.91 38.20 -21.56
CA GLY A 260 -20.01 38.95 -22.45
C GLY A 260 -19.03 38.07 -23.25
N THR A 261 -19.03 36.75 -23.06
CA THR A 261 -18.08 35.84 -23.73
C THR A 261 -18.55 34.39 -23.70
N SER A 262 -18.03 33.54 -24.59
CA SER A 262 -18.32 32.10 -24.56
C SER A 262 -17.74 31.43 -23.31
N PHE A 263 -18.47 30.47 -22.76
CA PHE A 263 -18.05 29.68 -21.60
C PHE A 263 -18.65 28.29 -21.60
N TYR A 264 -18.04 27.38 -20.86
CA TYR A 264 -18.64 26.09 -20.56
C TYR A 264 -18.62 25.79 -19.06
N ILE A 265 -19.54 24.92 -18.62
CA ILE A 265 -19.62 24.44 -17.25
C ILE A 265 -19.24 22.96 -17.23
N MET A 266 -18.38 22.59 -16.28
CA MET A 266 -17.91 21.23 -16.06
C MET A 266 -17.94 20.84 -14.58
N GLU A 267 -17.66 19.57 -14.34
CA GLU A 267 -17.55 18.97 -13.02
C GLU A 267 -16.42 19.59 -12.20
N TYR A 268 -16.70 19.80 -10.92
CA TYR A 268 -15.67 20.07 -9.93
C TYR A 268 -15.12 18.75 -9.40
N LEU A 269 -13.84 18.47 -9.67
CA LEU A 269 -13.16 17.29 -9.15
C LEU A 269 -12.55 17.61 -7.80
N GLU A 270 -13.10 17.05 -6.72
CA GLU A 270 -12.52 17.16 -5.38
C GLU A 270 -11.27 16.26 -5.31
N GLY A 271 -10.07 16.85 -5.25
CA GLY A 271 -8.82 16.11 -5.39
C GLY A 271 -7.58 16.84 -4.89
N ARG A 272 -6.40 16.29 -5.19
CA ARG A 272 -5.07 16.82 -4.87
C ARG A 272 -4.36 17.23 -6.15
N ILE A 273 -3.71 18.39 -6.14
CA ILE A 273 -2.80 18.82 -7.22
C ILE A 273 -1.40 19.01 -6.63
N PHE A 274 -0.40 18.43 -7.30
CA PHE A 274 0.99 18.53 -6.90
C PHE A 274 1.70 19.60 -7.72
N MET A 275 1.97 20.74 -7.09
CA MET A 275 2.65 21.87 -7.75
C MET A 275 4.17 21.67 -7.82
N ASP A 276 4.74 20.92 -6.87
CA ASP A 276 6.16 20.57 -6.84
C ASP A 276 6.36 19.16 -7.39
N ASN A 277 7.14 19.05 -8.46
CA ASN A 277 7.48 17.80 -9.13
C ASN A 277 8.31 16.87 -8.24
N LYS A 278 8.99 17.37 -7.20
CA LYS A 278 9.74 16.55 -6.23
C LYS A 278 8.84 15.80 -5.25
N LEU A 279 7.53 16.06 -5.24
CA LEU A 279 6.54 15.43 -4.37
C LEU A 279 6.99 15.36 -2.89
N PRO A 280 7.38 16.50 -2.30
CA PRO A 280 7.87 16.55 -0.91
C PRO A 280 6.79 16.11 0.08
N GLY A 281 7.21 15.46 1.17
CA GLY A 281 6.29 14.91 2.20
C GLY A 281 5.62 13.58 1.85
N LEU A 282 5.80 13.04 0.64
CA LEU A 282 5.39 11.69 0.28
C LEU A 282 6.53 10.68 0.45
N SER A 283 6.18 9.44 0.82
CA SER A 283 7.15 8.33 0.87
C SER A 283 7.63 7.96 -0.55
N PRO A 284 8.82 7.36 -0.68
CA PRO A 284 9.34 6.91 -1.97
C PRO A 284 8.35 6.05 -2.77
N GLU A 285 7.66 5.12 -2.12
CA GLU A 285 6.70 4.21 -2.77
C GLU A 285 5.53 5.00 -3.39
N ARG A 286 5.04 6.02 -2.68
CA ARG A 286 3.92 6.84 -3.16
C ARG A 286 4.34 7.74 -4.31
N ARG A 287 5.55 8.31 -4.28
CA ARG A 287 6.11 9.06 -5.42
C ARG A 287 6.16 8.19 -6.68
N LYS A 288 6.60 6.94 -6.53
CA LYS A 288 6.66 5.97 -7.63
C LYS A 288 5.30 5.71 -8.24
N VAL A 289 4.29 5.45 -7.39
CA VAL A 289 2.91 5.19 -7.85
C VAL A 289 2.33 6.42 -8.56
N ILE A 290 2.55 7.63 -8.05
CA ILE A 290 2.07 8.87 -8.67
C ILE A 290 2.67 9.05 -10.06
N TYR A 291 4.00 8.92 -10.20
CA TYR A 291 4.66 9.06 -11.52
C TYR A 291 4.26 7.95 -12.50
N GLN A 292 4.04 6.72 -12.01
CA GLN A 292 3.50 5.64 -12.83
C GLN A 292 2.06 5.94 -13.28
N ALA A 293 1.22 6.50 -12.42
CA ALA A 293 -0.14 6.91 -12.76
C ALA A 293 -0.13 8.04 -13.80
N THR A 294 0.79 9.00 -13.68
CA THR A 294 1.02 10.07 -14.68
C THR A 294 1.35 9.49 -16.06
N ALA A 295 2.31 8.57 -16.15
CA ALA A 295 2.72 7.93 -17.41
C ALA A 295 1.60 7.06 -18.02
N LYS A 296 0.92 6.25 -17.20
CA LYS A 296 -0.18 5.37 -17.65
C LYS A 296 -1.40 6.15 -18.11
N THR A 297 -1.70 7.28 -17.45
CA THR A 297 -2.79 8.17 -17.86
C THR A 297 -2.49 8.81 -19.22
N LEU A 298 -1.26 9.26 -19.45
CA LEU A 298 -0.83 9.77 -20.75
C LEU A 298 -0.93 8.70 -21.84
N ALA A 299 -0.48 7.48 -21.54
CA ALA A 299 -0.63 6.34 -22.45
C ALA A 299 -2.09 6.03 -22.78
N SER A 300 -3.00 6.12 -21.79
CA SER A 300 -4.44 5.91 -22.01
C SER A 300 -5.04 6.96 -22.96
N LEU A 301 -4.65 8.23 -22.80
CA LEU A 301 -5.01 9.32 -23.71
C LEU A 301 -4.50 9.02 -25.13
N HIS A 302 -3.26 8.57 -25.23
CA HIS A 302 -2.64 8.35 -26.53
C HIS A 302 -3.17 7.12 -27.29
N LYS A 303 -3.81 6.18 -26.59
CA LYS A 303 -4.50 5.03 -27.19
C LYS A 303 -5.87 5.35 -27.79
N VAL A 304 -6.41 6.53 -27.55
CA VAL A 304 -7.74 6.91 -28.02
C VAL A 304 -7.78 6.97 -29.55
N ASP A 305 -8.70 6.22 -30.14
CA ASP A 305 -9.06 6.37 -31.54
C ASP A 305 -9.94 7.62 -31.72
N VAL A 306 -9.30 8.70 -32.16
CA VAL A 306 -9.93 10.01 -32.38
C VAL A 306 -11.04 9.99 -33.43
N ASP A 307 -11.02 9.03 -34.37
CA ASP A 307 -12.05 8.89 -35.38
C ASP A 307 -13.34 8.32 -34.77
N SER A 308 -13.21 7.32 -33.91
CA SER A 308 -14.33 6.68 -33.21
C SER A 308 -15.09 7.61 -32.26
N ILE A 309 -14.43 8.64 -31.73
CA ILE A 309 -15.00 9.56 -30.73
C ILE A 309 -15.40 10.93 -31.31
N GLY A 310 -15.40 11.09 -32.64
CA GLY A 310 -15.87 12.32 -33.29
C GLY A 310 -14.85 13.48 -33.29
N LEU A 311 -13.55 13.16 -33.15
CA LEU A 311 -12.45 14.13 -33.20
C LEU A 311 -11.64 14.03 -34.51
N GLN A 312 -12.17 13.37 -35.54
CA GLN A 312 -11.49 13.15 -36.82
C GLN A 312 -10.99 14.44 -37.50
N LYS A 313 -11.71 15.54 -37.30
CA LYS A 313 -11.45 16.89 -37.83
C LYS A 313 -10.87 17.86 -36.80
N PHE A 314 -10.43 17.37 -35.63
CA PHE A 314 -9.99 18.23 -34.53
C PHE A 314 -8.68 18.98 -34.83
N GLY A 315 -7.81 18.43 -35.68
CA GLY A 315 -6.55 19.04 -36.08
C GLY A 315 -5.97 18.45 -37.37
N ARG A 316 -4.88 19.03 -37.88
CA ARG A 316 -4.17 18.52 -39.07
C ARG A 316 -3.27 17.34 -38.69
N ARG A 317 -3.35 16.23 -39.42
CA ARG A 317 -2.61 15.00 -39.12
C ARG A 317 -1.15 15.04 -39.58
N ASP A 318 -0.88 15.41 -40.83
CA ASP A 318 0.41 15.10 -41.46
C ASP A 318 1.52 16.13 -41.21
N ASN A 319 2.73 15.70 -40.86
CA ASN A 319 3.88 16.57 -40.61
C ASN A 319 3.68 17.47 -39.38
N TYR A 320 3.22 16.91 -38.26
CA TYR A 320 2.99 17.67 -37.04
C TYR A 320 4.28 18.32 -36.53
N CYS A 321 5.33 17.54 -36.31
CA CYS A 321 6.62 18.03 -35.83
C CYS A 321 7.19 19.08 -36.77
N LYS A 322 7.18 18.83 -38.09
CA LYS A 322 7.63 19.80 -39.09
C LYS A 322 6.90 21.14 -38.99
N ARG A 323 5.56 21.11 -38.95
CA ARG A 323 4.75 22.33 -38.87
C ARG A 323 4.99 23.08 -37.57
N GLN A 324 5.16 22.36 -36.45
CA GLN A 324 5.44 22.98 -35.17
C GLN A 324 6.83 23.62 -35.14
N VAL A 325 7.87 22.95 -35.67
CA VAL A 325 9.22 23.52 -35.80
C VAL A 325 9.16 24.84 -36.56
N GLU A 326 8.50 24.87 -37.73
CA GLU A 326 8.38 26.10 -38.52
C GLU A 326 7.56 27.19 -37.82
N ARG A 327 6.46 26.81 -37.15
CA ARG A 327 5.62 27.75 -36.40
C ARG A 327 6.41 28.44 -35.29
N TRP A 328 7.09 27.66 -34.46
CA TRP A 328 7.83 28.18 -33.31
C TRP A 328 9.10 28.91 -33.74
N ALA A 329 9.78 28.47 -34.81
CA ALA A 329 10.90 29.19 -35.40
C ALA A 329 10.47 30.58 -35.89
N LYS A 330 9.35 30.65 -36.62
CA LYS A 330 8.76 31.92 -37.06
C LYS A 330 8.40 32.81 -35.88
N GLN A 331 7.84 32.25 -34.81
CA GLN A 331 7.48 33.00 -33.60
C GLN A 331 8.71 33.53 -32.85
N TYR A 332 9.78 32.74 -32.76
CA TYR A 332 11.05 33.17 -32.16
C TYR A 332 11.68 34.30 -32.98
N LEU A 333 11.76 34.14 -34.31
CA LEU A 333 12.28 35.18 -35.21
C LEU A 333 11.43 36.46 -35.18
N ALA A 334 10.11 36.32 -34.98
CA ALA A 334 9.23 37.46 -34.81
C ALA A 334 9.42 38.17 -33.45
N SER A 335 10.01 37.50 -32.45
CA SER A 335 10.22 38.04 -31.11
C SER A 335 11.65 38.53 -30.87
N THR A 336 12.58 38.31 -31.82
CA THR A 336 14.02 38.56 -31.65
C THR A 336 14.68 39.15 -32.91
N GLY A 337 15.75 39.93 -32.73
CA GLY A 337 16.52 40.55 -33.83
C GLY A 337 16.51 42.08 -33.77
N GLN A 338 16.72 42.73 -34.91
CA GLN A 338 16.86 44.19 -34.97
C GLN A 338 15.61 44.92 -34.43
N GLY A 339 15.79 45.78 -33.42
CA GLY A 339 14.71 46.49 -32.74
C GLY A 339 13.93 45.65 -31.71
N LYS A 340 14.44 44.46 -31.36
CA LYS A 340 13.86 43.48 -30.43
C LYS A 340 14.98 42.91 -29.55
N PRO A 341 14.68 42.03 -28.56
CA PRO A 341 15.71 41.27 -27.88
C PRO A 341 16.68 40.56 -28.82
N ASP A 342 17.96 40.51 -28.45
CA ASP A 342 19.02 39.91 -29.26
C ASP A 342 18.74 38.43 -29.54
N ARG A 343 19.14 37.99 -30.75
CA ARG A 343 19.04 36.58 -31.15
C ARG A 343 20.18 35.79 -30.54
N ASN A 344 19.85 34.67 -29.90
CA ASN A 344 20.83 33.64 -29.58
C ASN A 344 21.20 32.85 -30.86
N PRO A 345 22.47 32.87 -31.33
CA PRO A 345 22.88 32.13 -32.53
C PRO A 345 22.63 30.62 -32.42
N LYS A 346 22.83 30.04 -31.24
CA LYS A 346 22.60 28.60 -30.99
C LYS A 346 21.15 28.18 -31.24
N MET A 347 20.20 29.09 -31.06
CA MET A 347 18.79 28.83 -31.38
C MET A 347 18.58 28.66 -32.89
N LEU A 348 19.33 29.39 -33.72
CA LEU A 348 19.25 29.26 -35.18
C LEU A 348 19.85 27.92 -35.63
N ASP A 349 20.99 27.54 -35.05
CA ASP A 349 21.62 26.23 -35.30
C ASP A 349 20.69 25.09 -34.86
N LEU A 350 20.05 25.22 -33.69
CA LEU A 350 19.05 24.27 -33.20
C LEU A 350 17.86 24.14 -34.14
N VAL A 351 17.38 25.25 -34.73
CA VAL A 351 16.31 25.21 -35.74
C VAL A 351 16.74 24.43 -36.98
N VAL A 352 17.97 24.64 -37.47
CA VAL A 352 18.51 23.89 -38.61
C VAL A 352 18.58 22.40 -38.26
N TRP A 353 19.15 22.07 -37.10
CA TRP A 353 19.25 20.68 -36.64
C TRP A 353 17.87 20.02 -36.52
N LEU A 354 16.88 20.70 -35.94
CA LEU A 354 15.51 20.18 -35.82
C LEU A 354 14.86 19.93 -37.19
N ARG A 355 15.12 20.78 -38.20
CA ARG A 355 14.60 20.57 -39.56
C ARG A 355 15.20 19.33 -40.23
N GLU A 356 16.46 19.05 -39.98
CA GLU A 356 17.19 17.92 -40.55
C GLU A 356 16.89 16.59 -39.85
N ASN A 357 16.46 16.64 -38.58
CA ASN A 357 16.27 15.46 -37.73
C ASN A 357 14.78 15.16 -37.41
N ILE A 358 13.86 15.63 -38.25
CA ILE A 358 12.42 15.35 -38.07
C ILE A 358 12.19 13.82 -38.13
N PRO A 359 11.50 13.22 -37.15
CA PRO A 359 11.21 11.80 -37.12
C PRO A 359 10.49 11.34 -38.40
N ALA A 360 10.96 10.25 -39.00
CA ALA A 360 10.38 9.72 -40.25
C ALA A 360 8.88 9.42 -40.13
N GLU A 361 8.43 8.99 -38.94
CA GLU A 361 7.02 8.72 -38.64
C GLU A 361 6.11 9.96 -38.72
N ASP A 362 6.64 11.19 -38.62
CA ASP A 362 5.86 12.43 -38.75
C ASP A 362 5.27 12.59 -40.16
N SER A 363 5.86 11.93 -41.15
CA SER A 363 5.45 11.98 -42.56
C SER A 363 4.56 10.79 -42.99
N LEU A 364 4.37 9.77 -42.15
CA LEU A 364 3.70 8.50 -42.52
C LEU A 364 2.15 8.54 -42.48
N GLY A 365 1.54 9.69 -42.28
CA GLY A 365 0.06 9.83 -42.28
C GLY A 365 -0.65 9.11 -41.14
N ALA A 366 -1.96 8.89 -41.30
CA ALA A 366 -2.95 8.57 -40.24
C ALA A 366 -2.54 7.49 -39.20
N SER A 367 -1.67 6.54 -39.54
CA SER A 367 -1.23 5.45 -38.64
C SER A 367 -0.31 5.90 -37.49
N GLY A 368 0.29 7.09 -37.57
CA GLY A 368 1.18 7.65 -36.53
C GLY A 368 0.61 8.83 -35.74
N THR A 369 -0.58 9.34 -36.12
CA THR A 369 -1.15 10.60 -35.63
C THR A 369 -2.29 10.34 -34.66
N GLY A 370 -2.23 10.93 -33.46
CA GLY A 370 -3.29 10.79 -32.47
C GLY A 370 -3.54 12.09 -31.70
N LEU A 371 -4.38 12.03 -30.67
CA LEU A 371 -4.65 13.18 -29.82
C LEU A 371 -3.40 13.53 -29.01
N VAL A 372 -2.98 14.79 -29.09
CA VAL A 372 -1.89 15.42 -28.35
C VAL A 372 -2.53 16.44 -27.41
N HIS A 373 -2.23 16.36 -26.12
CA HIS A 373 -2.63 17.31 -25.09
C HIS A 373 -1.93 18.67 -25.28
N GLY A 374 -0.62 18.64 -25.56
CA GLY A 374 0.21 19.82 -25.84
C GLY A 374 0.75 20.53 -24.60
N ASP A 375 0.24 20.20 -23.41
CA ASP A 375 0.67 20.74 -22.10
C ASP A 375 0.61 19.72 -20.95
N TYR A 376 0.91 18.44 -21.22
CA TYR A 376 0.74 17.37 -20.23
C TYR A 376 1.87 17.40 -19.18
N ARG A 377 1.52 17.73 -17.93
CA ARG A 377 2.43 17.78 -16.78
C ARG A 377 1.70 17.36 -15.50
N ILE A 378 2.44 16.95 -14.47
CA ILE A 378 1.86 16.47 -13.21
C ILE A 378 1.03 17.53 -12.47
N ASP A 379 1.37 18.81 -12.59
CA ASP A 379 0.63 19.94 -12.02
C ASP A 379 -0.69 20.23 -12.75
N ASN A 380 -0.88 19.69 -13.96
CA ASN A 380 -2.15 19.71 -14.71
C ASN A 380 -3.01 18.46 -14.45
N LEU A 381 -2.63 17.60 -13.50
CA LEU A 381 -3.38 16.40 -13.13
C LEU A 381 -4.04 16.56 -11.75
N VAL A 382 -5.31 16.17 -11.67
CA VAL A 382 -6.03 16.03 -10.40
C VAL A 382 -5.90 14.59 -9.93
N PHE A 383 -5.31 14.39 -8.76
CA PHE A 383 -5.24 13.09 -8.10
C PHE A 383 -6.39 12.91 -7.12
N HIS A 384 -6.82 11.67 -6.89
CA HIS A 384 -7.86 11.38 -5.90
C HIS A 384 -7.45 11.90 -4.50
N PRO A 385 -8.39 12.36 -3.64
CA PRO A 385 -8.09 12.89 -2.30
C PRO A 385 -7.29 11.99 -1.35
N VAL A 386 -7.25 10.69 -1.63
CA VAL A 386 -6.71 9.66 -0.72
C VAL A 386 -5.88 8.64 -1.51
N LYS A 387 -6.41 8.17 -2.66
CA LYS A 387 -5.72 7.23 -3.54
C LYS A 387 -4.70 7.94 -4.43
N ASP A 388 -3.61 7.27 -4.78
CA ASP A 388 -2.56 7.80 -5.67
C ASP A 388 -2.89 7.49 -7.14
N GLN A 389 -4.08 7.89 -7.59
CA GLN A 389 -4.59 7.71 -8.95
C GLN A 389 -5.05 9.05 -9.54
N VAL A 390 -4.89 9.23 -10.85
CA VAL A 390 -5.37 10.41 -11.59
C VAL A 390 -6.88 10.29 -11.78
N ILE A 391 -7.61 11.36 -11.47
CA ILE A 391 -9.07 11.47 -11.65
C ILE A 391 -9.46 12.60 -12.62
N GLY A 392 -8.50 13.42 -13.07
CA GLY A 392 -8.74 14.43 -14.09
C GLY A 392 -7.47 14.94 -14.76
N ILE A 393 -7.51 15.07 -16.08
CA ILE A 393 -6.54 15.80 -16.90
C ILE A 393 -7.12 17.19 -17.21
N LEU A 394 -6.38 18.23 -16.86
CA LEU A 394 -6.78 19.63 -17.02
C LEU A 394 -5.98 20.32 -18.13
N ASP A 395 -6.46 21.49 -18.55
CA ASP A 395 -5.80 22.44 -19.46
C ASP A 395 -5.60 21.96 -20.91
N TRP A 396 -6.73 21.74 -21.59
CA TRP A 396 -6.80 21.22 -22.96
C TRP A 396 -6.60 22.27 -24.06
N GLU A 397 -6.16 23.48 -23.74
CA GLU A 397 -6.10 24.60 -24.70
C GLU A 397 -5.21 24.29 -25.91
N LEU A 398 -4.07 23.64 -25.65
CA LEU A 398 -3.05 23.34 -26.66
C LEU A 398 -3.30 22.04 -27.42
N SER A 399 -4.44 21.40 -27.16
CA SER A 399 -4.72 20.07 -27.69
C SER A 399 -5.02 20.10 -29.20
N THR A 400 -4.50 19.09 -29.89
CA THR A 400 -4.62 18.94 -31.34
C THR A 400 -4.35 17.50 -31.77
N LEU A 401 -4.44 17.22 -33.08
CA LEU A 401 -3.98 15.96 -33.65
C LEU A 401 -2.53 16.09 -34.10
N GLY A 402 -1.69 15.11 -33.77
CA GLY A 402 -0.27 15.15 -34.09
C GLY A 402 0.55 13.98 -33.56
N ASN A 403 1.86 14.20 -33.43
CA ASN A 403 2.79 13.22 -32.88
C ASN A 403 2.76 13.23 -31.35
N GLN A 404 2.30 12.11 -30.78
CA GLN A 404 2.07 11.92 -29.35
C GLN A 404 3.36 11.86 -28.52
N MET A 405 4.51 11.53 -29.12
CA MET A 405 5.79 11.51 -28.41
C MET A 405 6.22 12.90 -27.94
N CYS A 406 5.70 13.97 -28.54
CA CYS A 406 5.92 15.33 -28.08
C CYS A 406 5.35 15.58 -26.67
N ASP A 407 4.21 14.98 -26.30
CA ASP A 407 3.68 15.12 -24.94
C ASP A 407 4.51 14.36 -23.91
N VAL A 408 5.07 13.20 -24.29
CA VAL A 408 5.94 12.40 -23.44
C VAL A 408 7.23 13.16 -23.13
N ALA A 409 7.84 13.72 -24.17
CA ALA A 409 9.03 14.55 -24.04
C ALA A 409 8.75 15.83 -23.24
N TYR A 410 7.61 16.49 -23.48
CA TYR A 410 7.20 17.66 -22.72
C TYR A 410 7.02 17.34 -21.23
N SER A 411 6.36 16.22 -20.90
CA SER A 411 6.24 15.71 -19.54
C SER A 411 7.58 15.32 -18.91
N GLY A 412 8.57 14.96 -19.74
CA GLY A 412 9.93 14.62 -19.32
C GLY A 412 10.85 15.82 -19.09
N LEU A 413 10.44 17.04 -19.42
CA LEU A 413 11.29 18.23 -19.26
C LEU A 413 11.74 18.47 -17.82
N LEU A 414 10.94 18.05 -16.83
CA LEU A 414 11.27 18.18 -15.41
C LEU A 414 12.56 17.46 -15.00
N TYR A 415 13.00 16.47 -15.78
CA TYR A 415 14.24 15.73 -15.53
C TYR A 415 15.47 16.51 -15.99
N ILE A 416 15.33 17.31 -17.05
CA ILE A 416 16.44 17.89 -17.81
C ILE A 416 16.59 19.40 -17.55
N VAL A 417 15.48 20.12 -17.38
CA VAL A 417 15.47 21.59 -17.41
C VAL A 417 15.73 22.19 -16.04
N GLU A 418 16.69 23.11 -16.01
CA GLU A 418 16.87 24.16 -15.01
C GLU A 418 16.08 25.41 -15.47
N ALA A 419 15.01 25.79 -14.77
CA ALA A 419 14.29 27.03 -15.09
C ALA A 419 13.72 27.69 -13.81
N ALA A 420 14.54 28.52 -13.18
CA ALA A 420 14.11 29.43 -12.12
C ALA A 420 13.54 30.72 -12.71
N LEU A 421 12.33 31.12 -12.28
CA LEU A 421 11.72 32.40 -12.65
C LEU A 421 11.98 33.53 -11.62
N GLU A 422 12.80 33.29 -10.59
CA GLU A 422 13.14 34.26 -9.53
C GLU A 422 14.61 34.12 -9.05
N GLU A 423 15.17 35.18 -8.46
CA GLU A 423 16.59 35.30 -8.03
C GLU A 423 17.02 34.34 -6.89
N ARG A 424 16.09 33.71 -6.18
CA ARG A 424 16.35 32.94 -4.95
C ARG A 424 15.92 31.46 -4.97
N GLU A 425 15.40 30.95 -6.09
CA GLU A 425 14.95 29.55 -6.18
C GLU A 425 15.66 28.84 -7.33
N SER A 426 16.82 28.23 -7.07
CA SER A 426 17.44 27.30 -8.01
C SER A 426 16.80 25.92 -7.86
N TYR A 427 15.86 25.57 -8.72
CA TYR A 427 15.47 24.17 -8.89
C TYR A 427 16.29 23.59 -10.03
N GLU A 428 17.31 22.79 -9.72
CA GLU A 428 18.01 22.01 -10.73
C GLU A 428 17.06 20.89 -11.21
N GLY A 429 17.13 20.53 -12.50
CA GLY A 429 16.39 19.38 -13.04
C GLY A 429 16.65 18.11 -12.20
N LEU A 430 15.70 17.18 -12.15
CA LEU A 430 15.81 16.03 -11.24
C LEU A 430 17.07 15.18 -11.46
N GLU A 431 17.58 15.10 -12.71
CA GLU A 431 18.81 14.36 -12.99
C GLU A 431 20.08 15.09 -12.50
N PHE A 432 20.00 16.41 -12.31
CA PHE A 432 21.12 17.25 -11.87
C PHE A 432 21.12 17.48 -10.35
N SER A 433 19.94 17.69 -9.72
CA SER A 433 19.82 17.86 -8.25
C SER A 433 19.79 16.56 -7.46
N GLY A 434 19.86 15.42 -8.14
CA GLY A 434 19.58 14.11 -7.57
C GLY A 434 18.08 13.83 -7.54
N ILE A 435 17.70 12.70 -8.12
CA ILE A 435 16.32 12.25 -8.19
C ILE A 435 15.88 11.83 -6.78
N PRO A 436 14.87 12.47 -6.17
CA PRO A 436 14.37 12.05 -4.87
C PRO A 436 13.96 10.57 -4.91
N GLU A 437 14.32 9.83 -3.86
CA GLU A 437 14.00 8.40 -3.75
C GLU A 437 12.51 8.17 -4.03
N GLY A 438 12.22 7.24 -4.93
CA GLY A 438 10.88 6.89 -5.38
C GLY A 438 10.40 7.57 -6.67
N ILE A 439 11.02 8.67 -7.13
CA ILE A 439 10.72 9.21 -8.46
C ILE A 439 11.50 8.39 -9.50
N PRO A 440 10.84 7.85 -10.56
CA PRO A 440 11.54 7.10 -11.60
C PRO A 440 12.47 8.02 -12.38
N SER A 441 13.59 7.50 -12.88
CA SER A 441 14.41 8.19 -13.88
C SER A 441 13.63 8.48 -15.17
N LEU A 442 14.13 9.38 -16.02
CA LEU A 442 13.51 9.68 -17.31
C LEU A 442 13.34 8.40 -18.15
N VAL A 443 14.36 7.53 -18.14
CA VAL A 443 14.34 6.24 -18.87
C VAL A 443 13.26 5.31 -18.34
N GLU A 444 13.09 5.22 -17.02
CA GLU A 444 12.03 4.40 -16.41
C GLU A 444 10.64 4.98 -16.66
N TYR A 445 10.46 6.30 -16.57
CA TYR A 445 9.20 6.98 -16.89
C TYR A 445 8.79 6.72 -18.35
N LEU A 446 9.75 6.89 -19.28
CA LEU A 446 9.55 6.61 -20.70
C LEU A 446 9.23 5.13 -20.93
N ALA A 447 9.89 4.20 -20.24
CA ALA A 447 9.63 2.77 -20.36
C ALA A 447 8.22 2.39 -19.89
N VAL A 448 7.74 2.98 -18.79
CA VAL A 448 6.35 2.79 -18.31
C VAL A 448 5.37 3.30 -19.36
N TYR A 449 5.62 4.48 -19.93
CA TYR A 449 4.77 5.04 -20.98
C TYR A 449 4.77 4.16 -22.25
N CYS A 450 5.93 3.82 -22.82
CA CYS A 450 6.03 3.03 -24.05
C CYS A 450 5.34 1.67 -23.91
N SER A 451 5.57 1.01 -22.77
CA SER A 451 4.89 -0.23 -22.37
C SER A 451 3.36 -0.05 -22.33
N ALA A 452 2.88 0.93 -21.56
CA ALA A 452 1.47 1.18 -21.38
C ALA A 452 0.77 1.66 -22.67
N ALA A 453 1.48 2.35 -23.56
CA ALA A 453 0.98 2.86 -24.84
C ALA A 453 1.07 1.81 -25.97
N GLY A 454 1.89 0.76 -25.81
CA GLY A 454 2.20 -0.19 -26.88
C GLY A 454 3.05 0.43 -28.00
N ARG A 455 3.89 1.42 -27.68
CA ARG A 455 4.75 2.13 -28.64
C ARG A 455 6.19 1.61 -28.61
N PRO A 456 6.90 1.60 -29.75
CA PRO A 456 8.29 1.18 -29.79
C PRO A 456 9.20 2.08 -28.94
N TRP A 457 10.33 1.54 -28.52
CA TRP A 457 11.35 2.28 -27.77
C TRP A 457 12.02 3.32 -28.70
N PRO A 458 11.92 4.64 -28.43
CA PRO A 458 12.26 5.69 -29.40
C PRO A 458 13.74 6.07 -29.38
N VAL A 459 14.65 5.08 -29.30
CA VAL A 459 16.09 5.34 -29.08
C VAL A 459 16.71 6.29 -30.11
N ARG A 460 16.29 6.20 -31.37
CA ARG A 460 16.85 7.02 -32.47
C ARG A 460 16.29 8.44 -32.46
N GLU A 461 15.00 8.59 -32.20
CA GLU A 461 14.26 9.85 -32.35
C GLU A 461 14.16 10.66 -31.03
N TRP A 462 14.50 10.07 -29.88
CA TRP A 462 14.28 10.71 -28.57
C TRP A 462 14.97 12.07 -28.41
N LYS A 463 16.21 12.21 -28.94
CA LYS A 463 16.92 13.50 -28.95
C LYS A 463 16.09 14.59 -29.62
N PHE A 464 15.43 14.27 -30.72
CA PHE A 464 14.58 15.22 -31.42
C PHE A 464 13.41 15.66 -30.54
N TYR A 465 12.67 14.75 -29.91
CA TYR A 465 11.48 15.13 -29.13
C TYR A 465 11.83 15.98 -27.90
N MET A 466 12.93 15.67 -27.20
CA MET A 466 13.40 16.50 -26.07
C MET A 466 13.90 17.86 -26.55
N ALA A 467 14.75 17.91 -27.59
CA ALA A 467 15.24 19.15 -28.17
C ALA A 467 14.10 20.04 -28.68
N PHE A 468 13.11 19.45 -29.34
CA PHE A 468 11.90 20.13 -29.81
C PHE A 468 11.08 20.74 -28.65
N SER A 469 10.95 20.02 -27.53
CA SER A 469 10.22 20.49 -26.35
C SER A 469 10.93 21.69 -25.68
N LEU A 470 12.26 21.62 -25.57
CA LEU A 470 13.10 22.72 -25.07
C LEU A 470 13.05 23.94 -26.00
N PHE A 471 13.18 23.70 -27.31
CA PHE A 471 13.06 24.71 -28.37
C PHE A 471 11.72 25.46 -28.34
N ARG A 472 10.61 24.71 -28.18
CA ARG A 472 9.27 25.27 -28.04
C ARG A 472 9.19 26.15 -26.79
N GLY A 473 9.69 25.67 -25.64
CA GLY A 473 9.75 26.45 -24.40
C GLY A 473 10.55 27.75 -24.57
N ALA A 474 11.74 27.68 -25.17
CA ALA A 474 12.60 28.83 -25.43
C ALA A 474 11.89 29.88 -26.31
N SER A 475 11.19 29.42 -27.35
CA SER A 475 10.40 30.28 -28.25
C SER A 475 9.26 31.01 -27.51
N ILE A 476 8.57 30.32 -26.60
CA ILE A 476 7.52 30.90 -25.76
C ILE A 476 8.10 31.97 -24.84
N PHE A 477 9.17 31.65 -24.11
CA PHE A 477 9.80 32.57 -23.17
C PHE A 477 10.42 33.80 -23.87
N ALA A 478 11.00 33.63 -25.06
CA ALA A 478 11.46 34.75 -25.88
C ALA A 478 10.31 35.71 -26.26
N GLY A 479 9.14 35.15 -26.61
CA GLY A 479 7.94 35.94 -26.88
C GLY A 479 7.34 36.62 -25.65
N VAL A 480 7.42 35.99 -24.47
CA VAL A 480 7.04 36.62 -23.19
C VAL A 480 7.98 37.79 -22.87
N TYR A 481 9.28 37.60 -23.03
CA TYR A 481 10.28 38.66 -22.81
C TYR A 481 10.07 39.83 -23.76
N HIS A 482 9.85 39.57 -25.05
CA HIS A 482 9.57 40.63 -26.01
C HIS A 482 8.29 41.42 -25.65
N ARG A 483 7.20 40.74 -25.26
CA ARG A 483 5.99 41.43 -24.78
C ARG A 483 6.24 42.24 -23.51
N TRP A 484 7.12 41.78 -22.63
CA TRP A 484 7.52 42.54 -21.45
C TRP A 484 8.32 43.80 -21.81
N THR A 485 9.25 43.72 -22.77
CA THR A 485 9.96 44.90 -23.30
C THR A 485 9.01 45.95 -23.92
N LEU A 486 7.83 45.51 -24.35
CA LEU A 486 6.75 46.37 -24.86
C LEU A 486 5.73 46.80 -23.78
N GLY A 487 5.92 46.41 -22.52
CA GLY A 487 5.02 46.74 -21.40
C GLY A 487 3.71 45.93 -21.35
N ASN A 488 3.57 44.89 -22.17
CA ASN A 488 2.31 44.16 -22.41
C ASN A 488 2.35 42.68 -21.98
N ALA A 489 3.21 42.31 -21.03
CA ALA A 489 3.29 40.93 -20.54
C ALA A 489 2.32 40.67 -19.37
N SER A 490 1.56 39.57 -19.45
CA SER A 490 0.63 39.14 -18.40
C SER A 490 1.29 38.74 -17.08
N GLY A 491 2.58 38.37 -17.10
CA GLY A 491 3.34 37.96 -15.92
C GLY A 491 3.90 39.09 -15.06
N GLY A 492 3.63 40.36 -15.38
CA GLY A 492 4.17 41.52 -14.66
C GLY A 492 5.69 41.55 -14.62
N GLU A 493 6.29 41.92 -13.49
CA GLU A 493 7.76 42.00 -13.34
C GLU A 493 8.49 40.68 -13.54
N ARG A 494 7.87 39.53 -13.25
CA ARG A 494 8.48 38.19 -13.43
C ARG A 494 8.85 37.91 -14.89
N ALA A 495 8.12 38.52 -15.83
CA ALA A 495 8.38 38.36 -17.25
C ALA A 495 9.74 38.95 -17.70
N ARG A 496 10.41 39.76 -16.86
CA ARG A 496 11.77 40.26 -17.11
C ARG A 496 12.81 39.14 -17.23
N TYR A 497 12.62 38.05 -16.50
CA TYR A 497 13.55 36.92 -16.48
C TYR A 497 13.32 35.93 -17.62
N ALA A 498 12.21 36.06 -18.36
CA ALA A 498 11.87 35.14 -19.45
C ALA A 498 12.96 35.08 -20.53
N GLY A 499 13.66 36.17 -20.81
CA GLY A 499 14.77 36.17 -21.78
C GLY A 499 15.94 35.29 -21.33
N LYS A 500 16.28 35.31 -20.03
CA LYS A 500 17.32 34.46 -19.46
C LYS A 500 16.90 32.98 -19.52
N VAL A 501 15.67 32.67 -19.12
CA VAL A 501 15.12 31.30 -19.20
C VAL A 501 15.11 30.78 -20.63
N ALA A 502 14.76 31.62 -21.61
CA ALA A 502 14.81 31.25 -23.01
C ALA A 502 16.23 30.81 -23.44
N ASN A 503 17.26 31.53 -23.03
CA ASN A 503 18.65 31.18 -23.34
C ASN A 503 19.11 29.90 -22.64
N VAL A 504 18.75 29.69 -21.37
CA VAL A 504 19.06 28.43 -20.65
C VAL A 504 18.45 27.23 -21.37
N LEU A 505 17.20 27.34 -21.81
CA LEU A 505 16.54 26.26 -22.57
C LEU A 505 17.24 25.98 -23.91
N VAL A 506 17.73 27.00 -24.60
CA VAL A 506 18.52 26.84 -25.83
C VAL A 506 19.83 26.09 -25.53
N ASP A 507 20.55 26.52 -24.49
CA ASP A 507 21.82 25.88 -24.11
C ASP A 507 21.61 24.42 -23.68
N SER A 508 20.58 24.13 -22.88
CA SER A 508 20.21 22.76 -22.50
C SER A 508 19.86 21.91 -23.73
N ALA A 509 19.15 22.46 -24.72
CA ALA A 509 18.82 21.74 -25.94
C ALA A 509 20.06 21.40 -26.77
N CYS A 510 20.96 22.37 -26.97
CA CYS A 510 22.22 22.15 -27.67
C CYS A 510 23.09 21.12 -26.95
N ALA A 511 23.20 21.21 -25.62
CA ALA A 511 23.94 20.24 -24.82
C ALA A 511 23.35 18.83 -24.92
N TYR A 512 22.02 18.70 -24.90
CA TYR A 512 21.33 17.40 -25.01
C TYR A 512 21.54 16.75 -26.38
N VAL A 513 21.46 17.55 -27.46
CA VAL A 513 21.68 17.07 -28.83
C VAL A 513 23.12 16.63 -29.07
N ALA A 514 24.09 17.29 -28.43
CA ALA A 514 25.52 16.99 -28.57
C ALA A 514 25.97 15.68 -27.89
N GLN A 515 25.17 15.12 -26.98
CA GLN A 515 25.51 13.84 -26.33
C GLN A 515 25.52 12.70 -27.35
N GLU A 516 26.45 11.74 -27.26
CA GLU A 516 26.49 10.59 -28.18
C GLU A 516 25.26 9.69 -28.01
N SER A 517 24.90 9.37 -26.77
CA SER A 517 23.71 8.58 -26.41
C SER A 517 22.96 9.22 -25.25
N VAL A 518 21.62 9.24 -25.34
CA VAL A 518 20.70 9.78 -24.31
C VAL A 518 19.70 8.75 -23.80
N LEU A 519 19.62 7.58 -24.45
CA LEU A 519 18.80 6.45 -24.06
C LEU A 519 19.58 5.15 -24.31
N PRO A 520 19.38 4.11 -23.50
CA PRO A 520 19.91 2.77 -23.80
C PRO A 520 19.29 2.21 -25.09
N ASP A 521 20.02 1.32 -25.79
CA ASP A 521 19.59 0.67 -27.04
C ASP A 521 18.30 -0.14 -26.89
N GLN A 522 18.06 -0.67 -25.70
CA GLN A 522 16.87 -1.43 -25.33
C GLN A 522 16.23 -0.80 -24.09
N PRO A 523 14.88 -0.83 -23.98
CA PRO A 523 14.21 -0.40 -22.76
C PRO A 523 14.69 -1.29 -21.58
N PRO A 524 14.78 -0.74 -20.37
CA PRO A 524 15.16 -1.52 -19.19
C PRO A 524 14.24 -2.75 -19.01
N LEU A 525 14.84 -3.94 -18.98
CA LEU A 525 14.20 -5.26 -18.96
C LEU A 525 13.54 -5.57 -17.59
N GLY A 526 12.48 -4.82 -17.27
CA GLY A 526 11.72 -4.93 -16.02
C GLY A 526 10.30 -4.38 -16.06
N ILE A 527 9.92 -3.62 -17.11
CA ILE A 527 8.76 -2.71 -17.10
C ILE A 527 7.63 -3.10 -18.11
N LEU A 528 7.85 -4.11 -18.96
CA LEU A 528 7.10 -4.30 -20.22
C LEU A 528 5.86 -5.25 -20.23
N ASN A 529 5.40 -5.80 -19.10
CA ASN A 529 4.24 -6.74 -19.10
C ASN A 529 3.02 -6.23 -18.32
N GLN A 530 2.46 -5.08 -18.70
CA GLN A 530 1.15 -4.62 -18.21
C GLN A 530 0.35 -3.87 -19.31
N GLY A 531 -0.67 -4.50 -19.93
CA GLY A 531 -1.81 -3.75 -20.51
C GLY A 531 -2.61 -4.39 -21.66
N ALA A 532 -3.73 -5.09 -21.35
CA ALA A 532 -5.03 -4.99 -22.06
C ALA A 532 -6.17 -5.79 -21.35
N THR A 533 -7.25 -5.08 -20.99
CA THR A 533 -8.64 -5.52 -20.67
C THR A 533 -8.99 -6.30 -19.37
N GLY A 534 -9.21 -5.56 -18.27
CA GLY A 534 -10.54 -5.29 -17.68
C GLY A 534 -11.39 -6.38 -16.99
N ARG A 535 -11.07 -6.77 -15.75
CA ARG A 535 -11.97 -6.71 -14.56
C ARG A 535 -11.14 -6.96 -13.29
N LEU A 536 -11.18 -5.97 -12.39
CA LEU A 536 -10.47 -5.79 -11.11
C LEU A 536 -9.90 -7.09 -10.49
N GLU A 537 -8.60 -7.33 -10.65
CA GLU A 537 -7.82 -8.22 -9.80
C GLU A 537 -6.32 -7.94 -9.99
N ASP A 538 -5.65 -7.73 -8.87
CA ASP A 538 -4.26 -7.32 -8.70
C ASP A 538 -3.28 -8.20 -9.50
N ASN A 539 -2.34 -7.59 -10.23
CA ASN A 539 -1.15 -8.29 -10.72
C ASN A 539 0.11 -7.43 -10.90
N TYR A 540 1.09 -7.70 -10.05
CA TYR A 540 2.50 -7.34 -10.14
C TYR A 540 3.26 -8.45 -10.88
N SER A 541 4.05 -8.13 -11.91
CA SER A 541 5.13 -9.03 -12.32
C SER A 541 6.29 -8.24 -12.92
N LEU A 542 7.34 -8.08 -12.11
CA LEU A 542 8.66 -7.58 -12.48
C LEU A 542 9.47 -8.72 -13.13
N SER A 543 10.14 -8.42 -14.24
CA SER A 543 11.21 -9.26 -14.80
C SER A 543 12.46 -9.12 -13.93
N MET A 544 13.12 -10.25 -13.71
CA MET A 544 14.12 -10.48 -12.68
C MET A 544 15.46 -9.80 -12.99
N LYS A 545 15.83 -8.84 -12.15
CA LYS A 545 17.05 -8.84 -11.33
C LYS A 545 16.99 -7.59 -10.45
N GLU A 546 17.10 -7.79 -9.14
CA GLU A 546 16.93 -6.80 -8.05
C GLU A 546 15.48 -6.52 -7.61
N GLN A 547 14.71 -7.59 -7.34
CA GLN A 547 13.45 -7.52 -6.60
C GLN A 547 13.73 -7.52 -5.09
N GLY A 548 13.08 -6.64 -4.33
CA GLY A 548 12.93 -6.81 -2.88
C GLY A 548 12.22 -8.13 -2.59
N CYS A 549 12.67 -8.87 -1.58
CA CYS A 549 12.30 -10.26 -1.27
C CYS A 549 10.81 -10.55 -1.04
N SER A 550 9.87 -9.60 -1.15
CA SER A 550 8.47 -9.78 -0.71
C SER A 550 7.40 -9.43 -1.77
N VAL A 551 7.74 -9.50 -3.06
CA VAL A 551 6.74 -9.34 -4.14
C VAL A 551 6.43 -10.71 -4.76
N PRO A 552 5.17 -11.19 -4.71
CA PRO A 552 4.81 -12.49 -5.29
C PRO A 552 4.99 -12.48 -6.81
N SER A 553 5.44 -13.61 -7.37
CA SER A 553 5.58 -13.78 -8.82
C SER A 553 4.22 -13.83 -9.53
N GLN A 554 4.20 -13.61 -10.85
CA GLN A 554 2.97 -13.70 -11.66
C GLN A 554 2.25 -15.04 -11.48
N LYS A 555 3.04 -16.13 -11.45
CA LYS A 555 2.56 -17.50 -11.19
C LYS A 555 1.86 -17.61 -9.84
N VAL A 556 2.44 -17.03 -8.79
CA VAL A 556 1.82 -17.01 -7.46
C VAL A 556 0.54 -16.21 -7.48
N LEU A 557 0.49 -15.08 -8.16
CA LEU A 557 -0.72 -14.27 -8.21
C LEU A 557 -1.86 -14.94 -8.98
N GLU A 558 -1.56 -15.66 -10.06
CA GLU A 558 -2.55 -16.50 -10.76
C GLU A 558 -3.09 -17.61 -9.86
N LEU A 559 -2.22 -18.29 -9.11
CA LEU A 559 -2.61 -19.29 -8.13
C LEU A 559 -3.45 -18.66 -7.00
N ARG A 560 -3.08 -17.47 -6.51
CA ARG A 560 -3.86 -16.73 -5.50
C ARG A 560 -5.25 -16.41 -6.01
N LYS A 561 -5.37 -15.92 -7.25
CA LYS A 561 -6.66 -15.60 -7.89
C LYS A 561 -7.56 -16.83 -7.99
N LYS A 562 -7.04 -17.95 -8.51
CA LYS A 562 -7.76 -19.22 -8.58
C LYS A 562 -8.19 -19.70 -7.19
N LEU A 563 -7.26 -19.66 -6.23
CA LEU A 563 -7.50 -20.10 -4.87
C LEU A 563 -8.55 -19.24 -4.14
N LEU A 564 -8.50 -17.91 -4.28
CA LEU A 564 -9.50 -17.00 -3.72
C LEU A 564 -10.90 -17.27 -4.29
N LYS A 565 -10.98 -17.45 -5.61
CA LYS A 565 -12.23 -17.82 -6.29
C LYS A 565 -12.76 -19.16 -5.79
N PHE A 566 -11.91 -20.18 -5.70
CA PHE A 566 -12.27 -21.50 -5.19
C PHE A 566 -12.77 -21.44 -3.74
N MET A 567 -12.10 -20.65 -2.88
CA MET A 567 -12.53 -20.45 -1.50
C MET A 567 -13.93 -19.83 -1.42
N GLN A 568 -14.20 -18.81 -2.25
CA GLN A 568 -15.47 -18.10 -2.28
C GLN A 568 -16.61 -18.95 -2.84
N ASP A 569 -16.36 -19.66 -3.93
CA ASP A 569 -17.39 -20.40 -4.68
C ASP A 569 -17.68 -21.77 -4.06
N HIS A 570 -16.69 -22.38 -3.38
CA HIS A 570 -16.76 -23.77 -2.97
C HIS A 570 -16.47 -24.00 -1.48
N VAL A 571 -15.42 -23.41 -0.90
CA VAL A 571 -15.05 -23.73 0.49
C VAL A 571 -15.98 -23.07 1.50
N TYR A 572 -16.09 -21.73 1.51
CA TYR A 572 -16.90 -21.03 2.51
C TYR A 572 -18.38 -21.45 2.51
N PRO A 573 -19.04 -21.66 1.34
CA PRO A 573 -20.41 -22.15 1.32
C PRO A 573 -20.60 -23.53 1.97
N ASN A 574 -19.60 -24.42 1.86
CA ASN A 574 -19.68 -25.79 2.39
C ASN A 574 -19.24 -25.92 3.85
N GLU A 575 -18.66 -24.90 4.47
CA GLU A 575 -18.19 -25.01 5.86
C GLU A 575 -19.30 -25.39 6.84
N SER A 576 -20.50 -24.86 6.66
CA SER A 576 -21.66 -25.19 7.51
C SER A 576 -22.03 -26.67 7.42
N GLU A 577 -21.85 -27.29 6.26
CA GLU A 577 -22.05 -28.73 6.08
C GLU A 577 -20.96 -29.54 6.77
N PHE A 578 -19.69 -29.14 6.61
CA PHE A 578 -18.56 -29.81 7.25
C PHE A 578 -18.69 -29.81 8.77
N TYR A 579 -19.11 -28.68 9.36
CA TYR A 579 -19.40 -28.60 10.79
C TYR A 579 -20.58 -29.47 11.22
N ARG A 580 -21.63 -29.56 10.40
CA ARG A 580 -22.78 -30.42 10.71
C ARG A 580 -22.38 -31.89 10.73
N LEU A 581 -21.59 -32.32 9.74
CA LEU A 581 -21.11 -33.69 9.65
C LEU A 581 -20.13 -34.02 10.78
N SER A 582 -19.23 -33.08 11.13
CA SER A 582 -18.27 -33.27 12.23
C SER A 582 -18.93 -33.32 13.62
N GLN A 583 -20.16 -32.83 13.76
CA GLN A 583 -20.96 -32.92 14.99
C GLN A 583 -21.92 -34.13 15.00
N SER A 584 -22.01 -34.87 13.89
CA SER A 584 -22.95 -35.98 13.75
C SER A 584 -22.42 -37.30 14.32
N SER A 585 -23.24 -38.35 14.27
CA SER A 585 -22.80 -39.72 14.53
C SER A 585 -21.82 -40.26 13.47
N GLN A 586 -21.78 -39.65 12.28
CA GLN A 586 -20.92 -40.03 11.16
C GLN A 586 -19.60 -39.24 11.11
N ARG A 587 -19.27 -38.46 12.14
CA ARG A 587 -18.12 -37.55 12.13
C ARG A 587 -16.75 -38.18 11.87
N TRP A 588 -16.59 -39.48 12.14
CA TRP A 588 -15.35 -40.24 11.88
C TRP A 588 -15.35 -40.95 10.51
N THR A 589 -16.19 -40.51 9.59
CA THR A 589 -16.26 -41.05 8.22
C THR A 589 -15.64 -40.08 7.22
N VAL A 590 -15.36 -40.56 6.00
CA VAL A 590 -14.86 -39.70 4.92
C VAL A 590 -15.96 -38.76 4.48
N HIS A 591 -15.70 -37.45 4.55
CA HIS A 591 -16.64 -36.41 4.13
C HIS A 591 -16.81 -36.42 2.60
N PRO A 592 -17.99 -36.78 2.04
CA PRO A 592 -18.15 -36.94 0.60
C PRO A 592 -17.93 -35.64 -0.18
N ASP A 593 -18.37 -34.51 0.37
CA ASP A 593 -18.21 -33.21 -0.28
C ASP A 593 -16.76 -32.71 -0.23
N GLU A 594 -16.00 -33.05 0.82
CA GLU A 594 -14.56 -32.79 0.85
C GLU A 594 -13.85 -33.52 -0.31
N GLU A 595 -14.21 -34.78 -0.60
CA GLU A 595 -13.62 -35.53 -1.70
C GLU A 595 -13.97 -34.95 -3.07
N LYS A 596 -15.23 -34.51 -3.26
CA LYS A 596 -15.62 -33.81 -4.49
C LYS A 596 -14.81 -32.53 -4.69
N LEU A 597 -14.58 -31.76 -3.61
CA LEU A 597 -13.78 -30.55 -3.68
C LEU A 597 -12.30 -30.85 -3.96
N LYS A 598 -11.74 -31.95 -3.46
CA LYS A 598 -10.38 -32.37 -3.81
C LYS A 598 -10.24 -32.68 -5.30
N GLU A 599 -11.19 -33.40 -5.88
CA GLU A 599 -11.16 -33.69 -7.32
C GLU A 599 -11.30 -32.41 -8.16
N LEU A 600 -12.13 -31.46 -7.73
CA LEU A 600 -12.22 -30.14 -8.37
C LEU A 600 -10.91 -29.34 -8.23
N ALA A 601 -10.29 -29.34 -7.04
CA ALA A 601 -9.01 -28.69 -6.82
C ALA A 601 -7.89 -29.26 -7.71
N LYS A 602 -7.88 -30.58 -7.93
CA LYS A 602 -6.97 -31.23 -8.89
C LYS A 602 -7.21 -30.74 -10.31
N GLN A 603 -8.47 -30.65 -10.75
CA GLN A 603 -8.84 -30.15 -12.08
C GLN A 603 -8.38 -28.70 -12.31
N GLU A 604 -8.42 -27.86 -11.26
CA GLU A 604 -7.97 -26.46 -11.33
C GLU A 604 -6.46 -26.25 -11.14
N SER A 605 -5.71 -27.34 -10.93
CA SER A 605 -4.27 -27.33 -10.60
C SER A 605 -3.94 -26.65 -9.28
N LEU A 606 -4.84 -26.76 -8.29
CA LEU A 606 -4.67 -26.27 -6.91
C LEU A 606 -4.28 -27.42 -5.96
N TRP A 607 -3.34 -28.27 -6.37
CA TRP A 607 -3.00 -29.51 -5.66
C TRP A 607 -1.50 -29.60 -5.36
N ASN A 608 -1.14 -30.11 -4.17
CA ASN A 608 0.26 -30.29 -3.75
C ASN A 608 1.13 -29.02 -3.87
N LEU A 609 0.55 -27.85 -3.60
CA LEU A 609 1.18 -26.53 -3.82
C LEU A 609 2.42 -26.26 -2.95
N TRP A 610 2.69 -27.12 -1.96
CA TRP A 610 3.69 -26.93 -0.91
C TRP A 610 5.06 -27.56 -1.21
N ILE A 611 5.16 -28.42 -2.24
CA ILE A 611 6.34 -29.27 -2.45
C ILE A 611 7.56 -28.41 -2.85
N PRO A 612 8.67 -28.48 -2.08
CA PRO A 612 9.91 -27.77 -2.40
C PRO A 612 10.60 -28.29 -3.67
N LEU A 613 11.26 -27.39 -4.39
CA LEU A 613 11.94 -27.70 -5.66
C LEU A 613 13.01 -28.79 -5.54
N ASP A 614 13.81 -28.76 -4.47
CA ASP A 614 14.88 -29.73 -4.21
C ASP A 614 14.33 -31.13 -3.90
N SER A 615 13.29 -31.18 -3.07
CA SER A 615 12.53 -32.40 -2.75
C SER A 615 11.90 -33.03 -4.00
N ALA A 616 11.27 -32.20 -4.86
CA ALA A 616 10.70 -32.67 -6.12
C ALA A 616 11.77 -33.22 -7.08
N ALA A 617 12.92 -32.56 -7.21
CA ALA A 617 14.01 -33.01 -8.07
C ALA A 617 14.57 -34.37 -7.64
N ARG A 618 14.77 -34.58 -6.34
CA ARG A 618 15.19 -35.88 -5.79
C ARG A 618 14.17 -36.97 -6.11
N ALA A 619 12.88 -36.69 -5.90
CA ALA A 619 11.81 -37.66 -6.16
C ALA A 619 11.77 -38.07 -7.64
N ARG A 620 11.90 -37.12 -8.57
CA ARG A 620 11.97 -37.41 -10.01
C ARG A 620 13.11 -38.38 -10.33
N LYS A 621 14.33 -38.05 -9.88
CA LYS A 621 15.52 -38.89 -10.13
C LYS A 621 15.36 -40.33 -9.61
N LEU A 622 14.78 -40.50 -8.42
CA LEU A 622 14.61 -41.84 -7.84
C LEU A 622 13.49 -42.65 -8.51
N LEU A 623 12.51 -41.97 -9.09
CA LEU A 623 11.37 -42.60 -9.72
C LEU A 623 11.63 -42.88 -11.21
N GLU A 624 12.36 -42.04 -11.94
CA GLU A 624 12.58 -42.06 -13.42
C GLU A 624 13.11 -43.38 -14.02
N ASP A 625 13.73 -44.27 -13.24
CA ASP A 625 14.49 -45.45 -13.74
C ASP A 625 13.68 -46.74 -14.00
N GLU A 626 12.33 -46.77 -14.00
CA GLU A 626 11.58 -48.05 -14.08
C GLU A 626 10.30 -48.12 -14.93
N LYS A 627 10.02 -49.34 -15.45
CA LYS A 627 8.83 -49.74 -16.23
C LYS A 627 7.46 -49.50 -15.55
N TYR A 628 7.42 -48.96 -14.33
CA TYR A 628 6.17 -48.47 -13.71
C TYR A 628 5.47 -47.41 -14.59
N PHE A 629 6.25 -46.66 -15.39
CA PHE A 629 5.76 -45.64 -16.32
C PHE A 629 5.03 -46.17 -17.56
N SER A 630 5.13 -47.46 -17.87
CA SER A 630 4.47 -48.08 -19.03
C SER A 630 2.96 -48.29 -18.84
N THR A 631 2.45 -48.16 -17.61
CA THR A 631 1.06 -48.44 -17.22
C THR A 631 0.20 -47.19 -17.04
N GLY A 632 0.75 -45.98 -17.22
CA GLY A 632 0.01 -44.72 -17.13
C GLY A 632 -0.27 -44.19 -15.70
N ALA A 633 0.31 -44.80 -14.66
CA ALA A 633 -0.03 -44.49 -13.26
C ALA A 633 0.70 -43.28 -12.65
N TRP A 634 1.90 -42.91 -13.11
CA TRP A 634 2.63 -41.76 -12.56
C TRP A 634 2.37 -40.49 -13.37
N ASN A 635 1.73 -39.52 -12.73
CA ASN A 635 1.53 -38.19 -13.27
C ASN A 635 2.56 -37.24 -12.66
N SER A 636 3.54 -36.77 -13.46
CA SER A 636 4.58 -35.84 -13.01
C SER A 636 4.01 -34.52 -12.43
N ASN A 637 2.74 -34.21 -12.73
CA ASN A 637 2.01 -33.08 -12.15
C ASN A 637 1.72 -33.24 -10.65
N LEU A 638 1.87 -34.45 -10.07
CA LEU A 638 1.70 -34.70 -8.63
C LEU A 638 2.79 -34.05 -7.78
N LEU A 639 3.93 -33.67 -8.36
CA LEU A 639 5.02 -33.00 -7.64
C LEU A 639 4.77 -31.49 -7.44
N GLY A 640 3.55 -31.04 -7.68
CA GLY A 640 3.09 -29.72 -7.31
C GLY A 640 3.60 -28.62 -8.23
N ALA A 641 3.30 -27.37 -7.86
CA ALA A 641 3.60 -26.21 -8.66
C ALA A 641 5.09 -25.84 -8.68
N GLY A 642 5.91 -26.33 -7.74
CA GLY A 642 7.32 -25.92 -7.61
C GLY A 642 7.42 -24.45 -7.22
N LEU A 643 7.09 -24.16 -5.96
CA LEU A 643 7.09 -22.82 -5.36
C LEU A 643 8.21 -22.71 -4.33
N SER A 644 8.72 -21.49 -4.12
CA SER A 644 9.54 -21.19 -2.94
C SER A 644 8.69 -21.22 -1.66
N ASN A 645 9.32 -21.29 -0.48
CA ASN A 645 8.59 -21.23 0.79
C ASN A 645 7.82 -19.92 0.94
N LEU A 646 8.43 -18.80 0.51
CA LEU A 646 7.75 -17.50 0.52
C LEU A 646 6.57 -17.46 -0.46
N GLU A 647 6.77 -17.93 -1.70
CA GLU A 647 5.72 -18.01 -2.71
C GLU A 647 4.52 -18.84 -2.23
N TYR A 648 4.79 -19.99 -1.60
CA TYR A 648 3.77 -20.82 -0.97
C TYR A 648 3.10 -20.14 0.23
N GLY A 649 3.83 -19.28 0.96
CA GLY A 649 3.29 -18.52 2.09
C GLY A 649 2.12 -17.63 1.74
N TYR A 650 2.15 -17.01 0.57
CA TYR A 650 1.01 -16.26 0.04
C TYR A 650 -0.24 -17.12 -0.18
N LEU A 651 -0.08 -18.40 -0.52
CA LEU A 651 -1.19 -19.33 -0.71
C LEU A 651 -1.69 -19.89 0.64
N CYS A 652 -0.76 -20.13 1.58
CA CYS A 652 -1.10 -20.50 2.96
C CYS A 652 -1.95 -19.44 3.67
N GLU A 653 -1.69 -18.15 3.45
CA GLU A 653 -2.52 -17.08 4.02
C GLU A 653 -3.98 -17.18 3.55
N ILE A 654 -4.23 -17.59 2.30
CA ILE A 654 -5.60 -17.78 1.79
C ILE A 654 -6.22 -19.04 2.38
N MET A 655 -5.52 -20.18 2.34
CA MET A 655 -6.02 -21.44 2.89
C MET A 655 -6.26 -21.35 4.40
N GLY A 656 -5.43 -20.62 5.13
CA GLY A 656 -5.52 -20.45 6.58
C GLY A 656 -6.77 -19.72 7.06
N ARG A 657 -7.52 -19.11 6.14
CA ARG A 657 -8.84 -18.53 6.42
C ARG A 657 -9.86 -19.61 6.76
N SER A 658 -9.64 -20.89 6.45
CA SER A 658 -10.53 -21.99 6.79
C SER A 658 -9.75 -23.16 7.39
N ILE A 659 -10.34 -23.83 8.37
CA ILE A 659 -9.76 -25.06 8.95
C ILE A 659 -9.82 -26.22 7.96
N TRP A 660 -10.80 -26.20 7.06
CA TRP A 660 -11.06 -27.26 6.08
C TRP A 660 -10.21 -27.12 4.80
N ALA A 661 -9.87 -25.87 4.42
CA ALA A 661 -9.22 -25.58 3.14
C ALA A 661 -7.89 -26.31 2.90
N PRO A 662 -6.92 -26.35 3.84
CA PRO A 662 -5.64 -27.02 3.57
C PRO A 662 -5.79 -28.47 3.12
N GLN A 663 -6.77 -29.20 3.66
CA GLN A 663 -7.01 -30.59 3.30
C GLN A 663 -7.57 -30.76 1.89
N ILE A 664 -8.41 -29.83 1.43
CA ILE A 664 -8.99 -29.80 0.08
C ILE A 664 -7.90 -29.65 -1.00
N PHE A 665 -6.81 -28.96 -0.70
CA PHE A 665 -5.70 -28.72 -1.64
C PHE A 665 -4.49 -29.66 -1.43
N ASN A 666 -4.66 -30.72 -0.63
CA ASN A 666 -3.60 -31.62 -0.17
C ASN A 666 -2.38 -30.91 0.45
N CYS A 667 -2.68 -29.83 1.15
CA CYS A 667 -1.75 -28.94 1.82
C CYS A 667 -1.91 -29.01 3.36
N GLY A 668 -2.69 -29.94 3.89
CA GLY A 668 -2.95 -30.09 5.32
C GLY A 668 -1.82 -30.77 6.10
N ALA A 669 -1.56 -30.32 7.32
CA ALA A 669 -0.77 -31.08 8.29
C ALA A 669 -1.60 -32.26 8.83
N PRO A 670 -0.98 -33.37 9.28
CA PRO A 670 0.47 -33.61 9.31
C PRO A 670 1.04 -34.13 7.97
N ASP A 671 0.19 -34.38 6.98
CA ASP A 671 0.56 -35.06 5.72
C ASP A 671 1.64 -34.33 4.94
N THR A 672 1.58 -33.00 4.82
CA THR A 672 2.66 -32.25 4.15
C THR A 672 4.02 -32.48 4.81
N GLY A 673 4.07 -32.53 6.14
CA GLY A 673 5.32 -32.80 6.87
C GLY A 673 5.80 -34.25 6.69
N ASN A 674 4.87 -35.21 6.63
CA ASN A 674 5.19 -36.62 6.41
C ASN A 674 5.66 -36.88 4.98
N MET A 675 4.97 -36.30 3.99
CA MET A 675 5.37 -36.34 2.59
C MET A 675 6.74 -35.71 2.39
N GLU A 676 7.06 -34.60 3.07
CA GLU A 676 8.38 -33.97 2.98
C GLU A 676 9.50 -34.86 3.53
N VAL A 677 9.23 -35.57 4.64
CA VAL A 677 10.17 -36.57 5.18
C VAL A 677 10.45 -37.66 4.16
N LEU A 678 9.40 -38.20 3.52
CA LEU A 678 9.56 -39.22 2.48
C LEU A 678 10.32 -38.66 1.27
N LEU A 679 9.96 -37.48 0.78
CA LEU A 679 10.63 -36.82 -0.34
C LEU A 679 12.14 -36.63 -0.10
N ARG A 680 12.56 -36.27 1.11
CA ARG A 680 13.97 -36.03 1.45
C ARG A 680 14.75 -37.29 1.81
N TYR A 681 14.13 -38.22 2.52
CA TYR A 681 14.85 -39.30 3.21
C TYR A 681 14.38 -40.71 2.85
N GLY A 682 13.23 -40.84 2.18
CA GLY A 682 12.67 -42.14 1.83
C GLY A 682 13.49 -42.85 0.74
N THR A 683 13.51 -44.19 0.80
CA THR A 683 14.03 -45.04 -0.29
C THR A 683 13.02 -45.13 -1.44
N LYS A 684 13.45 -45.60 -2.61
CA LYS A 684 12.58 -45.76 -3.78
C LYS A 684 11.31 -46.55 -3.45
N GLU A 685 11.45 -47.66 -2.72
CA GLU A 685 10.35 -48.54 -2.31
C GLU A 685 9.39 -47.82 -1.37
N GLN A 686 9.92 -47.06 -0.40
CA GLN A 686 9.12 -46.27 0.53
C GLN A 686 8.36 -45.14 -0.19
N LEU A 687 8.96 -44.52 -1.20
CA LEU A 687 8.31 -43.51 -2.03
C LEU A 687 7.13 -44.13 -2.79
N ILE A 688 7.33 -45.26 -3.46
CA ILE A 688 6.28 -45.94 -4.23
C ILE A 688 5.12 -46.37 -3.32
N GLU A 689 5.43 -46.99 -2.18
CA GLU A 689 4.44 -47.55 -1.27
C GLU A 689 3.63 -46.47 -0.53
N TRP A 690 4.28 -45.40 -0.07
CA TRP A 690 3.67 -44.44 0.85
C TRP A 690 3.54 -43.03 0.29
N LEU A 691 4.55 -42.50 -0.41
CA LEU A 691 4.52 -41.13 -0.90
C LEU A 691 3.53 -40.96 -2.06
N ILE A 692 3.52 -41.87 -3.04
CA ILE A 692 2.62 -41.74 -4.21
C ILE A 692 1.15 -41.68 -3.77
N PRO A 693 0.63 -42.60 -2.94
CA PRO A 693 -0.76 -42.54 -2.51
C PRO A 693 -1.10 -41.29 -1.67
N LEU A 694 -0.13 -40.76 -0.91
CA LEU A 694 -0.28 -39.49 -0.19
C LEU A 694 -0.36 -38.29 -1.14
N LEU A 695 0.49 -38.26 -2.18
CA LEU A 695 0.47 -37.21 -3.21
C LEU A 695 -0.82 -37.25 -4.03
N GLU A 696 -1.41 -38.42 -4.24
CA GLU A 696 -2.72 -38.58 -4.89
C GLU A 696 -3.90 -38.21 -3.98
N GLY A 697 -3.67 -38.11 -2.66
CA GLY A 697 -4.70 -37.88 -1.65
C GLY A 697 -5.58 -39.10 -1.35
N LYS A 698 -5.16 -40.32 -1.74
CA LYS A 698 -5.91 -41.57 -1.53
C LYS A 698 -5.80 -42.08 -0.09
N ILE A 699 -4.66 -41.82 0.54
CA ILE A 699 -4.42 -42.16 1.95
C ILE A 699 -4.05 -40.90 2.74
N ARG A 700 -4.08 -41.03 4.06
CA ARG A 700 -3.60 -40.04 5.03
C ARG A 700 -2.51 -40.66 5.89
N SER A 701 -1.86 -39.82 6.68
CA SER A 701 -0.75 -40.21 7.54
C SER A 701 -0.79 -39.52 8.89
N GLY A 702 -0.10 -40.10 9.87
CA GLY A 702 0.07 -39.55 11.21
C GLY A 702 1.56 -39.39 11.57
N PHE A 703 1.88 -38.47 12.47
CA PHE A 703 3.23 -38.37 13.05
C PHE A 703 3.18 -38.62 14.54
N ALA A 704 3.75 -39.74 14.96
CA ALA A 704 3.64 -40.24 16.32
C ALA A 704 4.99 -40.02 17.04
N MET A 705 5.15 -38.83 17.61
CA MET A 705 6.34 -38.43 18.36
C MET A 705 6.05 -38.27 19.84
N THR A 706 5.04 -37.46 20.19
CA THR A 706 4.72 -37.08 21.57
C THR A 706 4.26 -38.28 22.39
N GLU A 707 4.74 -38.37 23.63
CA GLU A 707 4.44 -39.43 24.59
C GLU A 707 3.72 -38.84 25.81
N PRO A 708 2.69 -39.51 26.35
CA PRO A 708 1.93 -38.97 27.48
C PRO A 708 2.70 -38.99 28.81
N GLN A 709 3.62 -39.94 28.99
CA GLN A 709 4.31 -40.17 30.26
C GLN A 709 5.61 -39.35 30.43
N VAL A 710 6.06 -38.65 29.39
CA VAL A 710 7.29 -37.85 29.41
C VAL A 710 7.08 -36.46 28.82
N ALA A 711 7.86 -35.48 29.30
CA ALA A 711 7.88 -34.13 28.76
C ALA A 711 8.51 -34.10 27.37
N SER A 712 7.68 -34.32 26.36
CA SER A 712 8.07 -34.50 24.95
C SER A 712 8.52 -33.21 24.25
N SER A 713 8.44 -32.05 24.92
CA SER A 713 9.01 -30.80 24.44
C SER A 713 10.55 -30.89 24.33
N ASP A 714 11.17 -31.70 25.17
CA ASP A 714 12.52 -32.21 24.98
C ASP A 714 12.46 -33.60 24.32
N ALA A 715 12.81 -33.64 23.04
CA ALA A 715 12.78 -34.88 22.25
C ALA A 715 13.76 -35.96 22.75
N THR A 716 14.72 -35.63 23.63
CA THR A 716 15.62 -36.62 24.22
C THR A 716 14.90 -37.53 25.22
N ASN A 717 13.78 -37.06 25.79
CA ASN A 717 12.97 -37.79 26.76
C ASN A 717 12.08 -38.88 26.13
N ILE A 718 11.95 -38.94 24.81
CA ILE A 718 11.18 -39.98 24.12
C ILE A 718 11.70 -41.37 24.52
N GLU A 719 10.81 -42.29 24.91
CA GLU A 719 11.14 -43.61 25.47
C GLU A 719 10.59 -44.80 24.67
N CYS A 720 9.65 -44.58 23.75
CA CYS A 720 9.13 -45.63 22.86
C CYS A 720 10.29 -46.42 22.23
N SER A 721 10.32 -47.74 22.44
CA SER A 721 11.45 -48.58 22.04
C SER A 721 11.28 -49.12 20.63
N LEU A 722 12.41 -49.18 19.89
CA LEU A 722 12.53 -49.75 18.56
C LEU A 722 13.63 -50.82 18.59
N THR A 723 13.29 -52.05 19.00
CA THR A 723 14.27 -53.12 19.19
C THR A 723 14.41 -53.93 17.91
N ARG A 724 15.62 -53.97 17.35
CA ARG A 724 15.92 -54.81 16.18
C ARG A 724 16.00 -56.28 16.56
N GLN A 725 15.30 -57.14 15.82
CA GLN A 725 15.33 -58.60 15.92
C GLN A 725 15.47 -59.21 14.52
N GLY A 726 16.71 -59.48 14.11
CA GLY A 726 17.02 -59.94 12.75
C GLY A 726 16.57 -58.92 11.70
N ASP A 727 15.65 -59.35 10.83
CA ASP A 727 15.11 -58.57 9.71
C ASP A 727 13.89 -57.70 10.07
N PHE A 728 13.58 -57.58 11.36
CA PHE A 728 12.43 -56.80 11.85
C PHE A 728 12.81 -55.87 13.01
N TYR A 729 12.02 -54.82 13.20
CA TYR A 729 11.94 -54.06 14.44
C TYR A 729 10.67 -54.43 15.20
N ILE A 730 10.79 -54.51 16.53
CA ILE A 730 9.67 -54.61 17.46
C ILE A 730 9.51 -53.25 18.14
N ILE A 731 8.30 -52.68 18.03
CA ILE A 731 7.96 -51.36 18.55
C ILE A 731 7.07 -51.51 19.77
N ASN A 732 7.45 -50.88 20.88
CA ASN A 732 6.67 -50.83 22.11
C ASN A 732 6.62 -49.42 22.69
N GLY A 733 5.42 -48.94 23.02
CA GLY A 733 5.26 -47.64 23.67
C GLY A 733 3.88 -47.02 23.50
N LYS A 734 3.71 -45.82 24.05
CA LYS A 734 2.49 -45.02 23.94
C LYS A 734 2.79 -43.71 23.23
N LYS A 735 1.92 -43.29 22.33
CA LYS A 735 1.97 -41.99 21.65
C LYS A 735 0.63 -41.30 21.80
N TRP A 736 0.64 -39.97 21.82
CA TRP A 736 -0.59 -39.18 21.86
C TRP A 736 -0.43 -37.90 21.05
N TRP A 737 -1.52 -37.19 20.79
CA TRP A 737 -1.56 -36.06 19.86
C TRP A 737 -1.09 -36.44 18.44
N THR A 738 -1.36 -37.67 18.02
CA THR A 738 -1.08 -38.11 16.65
C THR A 738 -2.22 -37.62 15.75
N SER A 739 -2.08 -36.40 15.23
CA SER A 739 -3.07 -35.77 14.36
C SER A 739 -3.29 -36.58 13.08
N GLY A 740 -4.52 -36.61 12.57
CA GLY A 740 -4.88 -37.32 11.35
C GLY A 740 -5.05 -38.84 11.50
N ALA A 741 -4.64 -39.43 12.62
CA ALA A 741 -4.74 -40.88 12.84
C ALA A 741 -6.17 -41.37 13.18
N MET A 742 -7.10 -40.46 13.45
CA MET A 742 -8.51 -40.80 13.59
C MET A 742 -9.24 -40.91 12.24
N ASP A 743 -8.67 -40.36 11.17
CA ASP A 743 -9.27 -40.42 9.84
C ASP A 743 -9.18 -41.86 9.31
N PRO A 744 -10.27 -42.46 8.80
CA PRO A 744 -10.28 -43.84 8.32
C PRO A 744 -9.34 -44.09 7.12
N ARG A 745 -8.89 -43.02 6.45
CA ARG A 745 -7.90 -43.08 5.36
C ARG A 745 -6.47 -43.04 5.88
N CYS A 746 -6.23 -42.80 7.17
CA CYS A 746 -4.90 -42.88 7.72
C CYS A 746 -4.36 -44.30 7.54
N LYS A 747 -3.28 -44.45 6.75
CA LYS A 747 -2.67 -45.77 6.50
C LYS A 747 -1.28 -45.89 7.06
N VAL A 748 -0.53 -44.79 7.15
CA VAL A 748 0.87 -44.80 7.58
C VAL A 748 1.16 -43.83 8.71
N LEU A 749 1.89 -44.30 9.70
CA LEU A 749 2.43 -43.52 10.79
C LEU A 749 3.94 -43.39 10.60
N ILE A 750 4.46 -42.17 10.71
CA ILE A 750 5.89 -41.95 10.97
C ILE A 750 6.06 -41.93 12.50
N VAL A 751 6.68 -42.97 13.05
CA VAL A 751 6.87 -43.14 14.50
C VAL A 751 8.31 -42.78 14.87
N MET A 752 8.47 -41.95 15.90
CA MET A 752 9.78 -41.64 16.49
C MET A 752 9.96 -42.43 17.79
N GLY A 753 11.07 -43.16 17.92
CA GLY A 753 11.42 -43.94 19.11
C GLY A 753 12.93 -44.15 19.24
N LYS A 754 13.37 -44.74 20.36
CA LYS A 754 14.78 -45.05 20.65
C LYS A 754 15.16 -46.42 20.10
N THR A 755 16.18 -46.44 19.23
CA THR A 755 16.81 -47.68 18.73
C THR A 755 17.96 -48.12 19.63
N ASP A 756 18.66 -47.18 20.25
CA ASP A 756 19.78 -47.46 21.16
C ASP A 756 19.75 -46.48 22.35
N PHE A 757 19.50 -47.01 23.55
CA PHE A 757 19.45 -46.24 24.78
C PHE A 757 20.84 -45.84 25.32
N SER A 758 21.91 -46.47 24.80
CA SER A 758 23.29 -46.25 25.21
C SER A 758 24.07 -45.30 24.29
N ALA A 759 23.58 -45.07 23.07
CA ALA A 759 24.18 -44.14 22.13
C ALA A 759 24.24 -42.70 22.69
N PRO A 760 25.11 -41.81 22.14
CA PRO A 760 25.11 -40.40 22.51
C PRO A 760 23.71 -39.79 22.39
N MET A 761 23.34 -38.91 23.33
CA MET A 761 21.97 -38.39 23.54
C MET A 761 21.20 -38.00 22.26
N HIS A 762 21.87 -37.39 21.27
CA HIS A 762 21.25 -36.95 20.00
C HIS A 762 21.31 -37.98 18.85
N LYS A 763 21.72 -39.22 19.15
CA LYS A 763 21.81 -40.35 18.22
C LYS A 763 21.03 -41.57 18.71
N GLN A 764 20.24 -41.45 19.77
CA GLN A 764 19.47 -42.56 20.35
C GLN A 764 18.18 -42.85 19.57
N GLN A 765 17.59 -41.82 18.97
CA GLN A 765 16.28 -41.87 18.33
C GLN A 765 16.37 -42.11 16.82
N SER A 766 15.39 -42.84 16.30
CA SER A 766 15.18 -43.11 14.88
C SER A 766 13.72 -42.81 14.50
N MET A 767 13.46 -42.72 13.19
CA MET A 767 12.10 -42.67 12.66
C MET A 767 11.83 -43.90 11.80
N ILE A 768 10.63 -44.45 11.92
CA ILE A 768 10.22 -45.69 11.24
C ILE A 768 8.79 -45.57 10.71
N LEU A 769 8.54 -46.13 9.53
CA LEU A 769 7.22 -46.20 8.91
C LEU A 769 6.43 -47.40 9.44
N VAL A 770 5.19 -47.17 9.87
CA VAL A 770 4.31 -48.21 10.44
C VAL A 770 2.94 -48.12 9.79
N ASP A 771 2.49 -49.21 9.16
CA ASP A 771 1.08 -49.30 8.71
C ASP A 771 0.18 -49.35 9.94
N VAL A 772 -0.86 -48.51 9.97
CA VAL A 772 -1.81 -48.45 11.08
C VAL A 772 -2.52 -49.79 11.35
N ASN A 773 -2.61 -50.65 10.34
CA ASN A 773 -3.24 -51.97 10.43
C ASN A 773 -2.26 -53.07 10.86
N THR A 774 -0.99 -52.73 11.11
CA THR A 774 -0.02 -53.69 11.63
C THR A 774 -0.51 -54.22 12.99
N PRO A 775 -0.52 -55.56 13.22
CA PRO A 775 -0.92 -56.12 14.50
C PRO A 775 -0.16 -55.49 15.67
N GLY A 776 -0.90 -55.12 16.73
CA GLY A 776 -0.36 -54.44 17.91
C GLY A 776 -0.46 -52.91 17.89
N VAL A 777 -0.87 -52.30 16.75
CA VAL A 777 -1.20 -50.87 16.70
C VAL A 777 -2.64 -50.69 17.18
N HIS A 778 -2.81 -49.89 18.24
CA HIS A 778 -4.12 -49.66 18.85
C HIS A 778 -4.40 -48.17 18.98
N ILE A 779 -5.28 -47.63 18.12
CA ILE A 779 -5.87 -46.30 18.30
C ILE A 779 -6.86 -46.39 19.46
N ARG A 780 -6.55 -45.74 20.58
CA ARG A 780 -7.31 -45.88 21.84
C ARG A 780 -8.49 -44.93 21.92
N ARG A 781 -8.28 -43.64 21.63
CA ARG A 781 -9.32 -42.60 21.71
C ARG A 781 -8.91 -41.31 20.98
N PRO A 782 -9.87 -40.47 20.57
CA PRO A 782 -9.62 -39.09 20.20
C PRO A 782 -9.32 -38.21 21.43
N LEU A 783 -8.60 -37.11 21.21
CA LEU A 783 -8.32 -36.05 22.18
C LEU A 783 -9.07 -34.78 21.79
N LEU A 784 -9.56 -34.05 22.79
CA LEU A 784 -10.33 -32.82 22.58
C LEU A 784 -9.47 -31.57 22.81
N VAL A 785 -9.71 -30.54 22.00
CA VAL A 785 -9.14 -29.20 22.13
C VAL A 785 -10.28 -28.23 22.41
N PHE A 786 -10.43 -27.76 23.65
CA PHE A 786 -11.53 -26.87 24.05
C PHE A 786 -12.93 -27.39 23.64
N GLY A 787 -13.11 -28.71 23.61
CA GLY A 787 -14.36 -29.37 23.22
C GLY A 787 -14.47 -29.75 21.73
N PHE A 788 -13.55 -29.31 20.88
CA PHE A 788 -13.45 -29.75 19.49
C PHE A 788 -12.69 -31.09 19.40
N ASP A 789 -13.25 -32.09 18.70
CA ASP A 789 -12.60 -33.37 18.41
C ASP A 789 -11.95 -33.42 17.03
N ASP A 790 -12.10 -32.35 16.24
CA ASP A 790 -11.56 -32.14 14.90
C ASP A 790 -11.89 -33.28 13.92
N ALA A 791 -13.00 -33.97 14.11
CA ALA A 791 -13.39 -35.10 13.27
C ALA A 791 -13.65 -34.66 11.80
N PRO A 792 -13.24 -35.46 10.80
CA PRO A 792 -12.65 -36.80 10.91
C PRO A 792 -11.13 -36.79 11.12
N HIS A 793 -10.48 -35.63 11.04
CA HIS A 793 -9.03 -35.49 11.16
C HIS A 793 -8.52 -35.98 12.52
N GLY A 794 -9.02 -35.37 13.60
CA GLY A 794 -8.79 -35.71 14.99
C GLY A 794 -7.34 -35.80 15.46
N HIS A 795 -7.20 -36.10 16.75
CA HIS A 795 -5.93 -36.31 17.43
C HIS A 795 -5.98 -37.60 18.25
N ALA A 796 -5.18 -38.60 17.90
CA ALA A 796 -5.26 -39.92 18.53
C ALA A 796 -4.26 -40.11 19.68
N GLU A 797 -4.70 -40.82 20.71
CA GLU A 797 -3.84 -41.63 21.57
C GLU A 797 -3.67 -43.04 20.95
N ILE A 798 -2.43 -43.49 20.80
CA ILE A 798 -2.07 -44.75 20.14
C ILE A 798 -1.12 -45.55 21.04
N THR A 799 -1.38 -46.85 21.18
CA THR A 799 -0.46 -47.79 21.83
C THR A 799 0.17 -48.71 20.77
N PHE A 800 1.46 -48.96 20.90
CA PHE A 800 2.20 -49.95 20.13
C PHE A 800 2.57 -51.10 21.06
N GLU A 801 2.03 -52.29 20.80
CA GLU A 801 2.23 -53.50 21.61
C GLU A 801 2.84 -54.60 20.72
N ASN A 802 4.17 -54.77 20.83
CA ASN A 802 4.95 -55.72 20.05
C ASN A 802 4.71 -55.61 18.53
N VAL A 803 4.57 -54.37 18.04
CA VAL A 803 4.33 -54.10 16.62
C VAL A 803 5.58 -54.47 15.84
N ARG A 804 5.44 -55.42 14.90
CA ARG A 804 6.54 -55.97 14.11
C ARG A 804 6.54 -55.38 12.71
N VAL A 805 7.62 -54.66 12.35
CA VAL A 805 7.80 -54.09 11.01
C VAL A 805 9.15 -54.48 10.41
N PRO A 806 9.27 -54.62 9.08
CA PRO A 806 10.54 -54.94 8.42
C PRO A 806 11.63 -53.89 8.67
N VAL A 807 12.90 -54.29 8.67
CA VAL A 807 14.04 -53.35 8.81
C VAL A 807 14.07 -52.26 7.74
N LYS A 808 13.57 -52.55 6.53
CA LYS A 808 13.47 -51.58 5.42
C LYS A 808 12.51 -50.42 5.71
N ASN A 809 11.71 -50.48 6.77
CA ASN A 809 10.79 -49.39 7.15
C ASN A 809 11.50 -48.25 7.90
N ILE A 810 12.76 -48.45 8.32
CA ILE A 810 13.56 -47.39 8.93
C ILE A 810 13.78 -46.25 7.92
N LEU A 811 13.61 -45.01 8.35
CA LEU A 811 13.87 -43.83 7.51
C LEU A 811 15.33 -43.40 7.69
N LEU A 812 16.06 -43.28 6.57
CA LEU A 812 17.47 -42.89 6.48
C LEU A 812 18.48 -43.84 7.16
N GLY A 813 18.22 -44.28 8.39
CA GLY A 813 19.04 -45.19 9.18
C GLY A 813 18.87 -45.01 10.69
N GLU A 814 19.44 -45.93 11.46
CA GLU A 814 19.41 -45.89 12.93
C GLU A 814 20.14 -44.65 13.48
N GLY A 815 19.60 -44.05 14.55
CA GLY A 815 20.14 -42.87 15.23
C GLY A 815 19.97 -41.55 14.46
N ARG A 816 19.23 -41.56 13.34
CA ARG A 816 19.00 -40.37 12.49
C ARG A 816 17.70 -39.63 12.78
N GLY A 817 16.99 -39.97 13.85
CA GLY A 817 15.69 -39.38 14.19
C GLY A 817 15.72 -37.87 14.42
N PHE A 818 16.73 -37.35 15.12
CA PHE A 818 16.89 -35.91 15.34
C PHE A 818 17.15 -35.14 14.04
N GLU A 819 17.90 -35.72 13.11
CA GLU A 819 18.19 -35.11 11.81
C GLU A 819 16.93 -34.99 10.97
N ILE A 820 16.16 -36.07 10.89
CA ILE A 820 14.88 -36.09 10.16
C ILE A 820 13.89 -35.12 10.79
N ALA A 821 13.78 -35.09 12.13
CA ALA A 821 12.91 -34.15 12.84
C ALA A 821 13.27 -32.68 12.53
N GLN A 822 14.56 -32.33 12.51
CA GLN A 822 15.00 -30.98 12.17
C GLN A 822 14.70 -30.61 10.72
N GLY A 823 14.89 -31.55 9.78
CA GLY A 823 14.55 -31.36 8.37
C GLY A 823 13.06 -31.12 8.15
N ARG A 824 12.21 -31.89 8.85
CA ARG A 824 10.74 -31.78 8.81
C ARG A 824 10.22 -30.47 9.41
N LEU A 825 10.68 -30.13 10.62
CA LEU A 825 10.05 -29.10 11.45
C LEU A 825 10.38 -27.66 11.02
N GLY A 826 11.35 -27.43 10.14
CA GLY A 826 11.67 -26.09 9.63
C GLY A 826 10.53 -25.50 8.79
N PRO A 827 10.30 -26.03 7.57
CA PRO A 827 9.22 -25.56 6.69
C PRO A 827 7.82 -25.72 7.32
N GLY A 828 7.57 -26.83 8.02
CA GLY A 828 6.28 -27.11 8.67
C GLY A 828 5.84 -26.01 9.64
N ARG A 829 6.76 -25.50 10.46
CA ARG A 829 6.47 -24.37 11.38
C ARG A 829 6.03 -23.13 10.64
N LEU A 830 6.67 -22.79 9.52
CA LEU A 830 6.31 -21.63 8.72
C LEU A 830 4.96 -21.78 8.05
N HIS A 831 4.63 -22.96 7.53
CA HIS A 831 3.30 -23.22 6.93
C HIS A 831 2.18 -22.95 7.94
N HIS A 832 2.35 -23.37 9.20
CA HIS A 832 1.42 -23.05 10.28
C HIS A 832 1.34 -21.54 10.56
N CYS A 833 2.48 -20.85 10.66
CA CYS A 833 2.50 -19.40 10.86
C CYS A 833 1.81 -18.64 9.73
N MET A 834 2.03 -19.03 8.47
CA MET A 834 1.41 -18.40 7.30
C MET A 834 -0.11 -18.59 7.30
N ARG A 835 -0.61 -19.78 7.67
CA ARG A 835 -2.06 -20.02 7.81
C ARG A 835 -2.68 -19.20 8.94
N LEU A 836 -1.94 -19.00 10.03
CA LEU A 836 -2.41 -18.17 11.15
C LEU A 836 -2.61 -16.69 10.77
N ILE A 837 -1.78 -16.14 9.87
CA ILE A 837 -2.04 -14.82 9.28
C ILE A 837 -3.41 -14.80 8.59
N GLY A 838 -3.73 -15.84 7.82
CA GLY A 838 -5.03 -16.02 7.18
C GLY A 838 -6.20 -16.07 8.15
N ALA A 839 -6.05 -16.85 9.22
CA ALA A 839 -7.06 -16.95 10.28
C ALA A 839 -7.31 -15.58 10.95
N ALA A 840 -6.25 -14.83 11.25
CA ALA A 840 -6.34 -13.49 11.81
C ALA A 840 -7.04 -12.51 10.86
N GLU A 841 -6.73 -12.54 9.55
CA GLU A 841 -7.42 -11.71 8.55
C GLU A 841 -8.91 -12.02 8.44
N ARG A 842 -9.29 -13.31 8.52
CA ARG A 842 -10.70 -13.69 8.55
C ARG A 842 -11.39 -13.16 9.81
N GLY A 843 -10.73 -13.26 10.97
CA GLY A 843 -11.21 -12.69 12.22
C GLY A 843 -11.46 -11.19 12.12
N MET A 844 -10.47 -10.44 11.60
CA MET A 844 -10.58 -9.00 11.37
C MET A 844 -11.76 -8.64 10.46
N GLN A 845 -11.91 -9.33 9.34
CA GLN A 845 -13.00 -9.08 8.40
C GLN A 845 -14.36 -9.31 9.06
N MET A 846 -14.53 -10.43 9.76
CA MET A 846 -15.78 -10.73 10.47
C MET A 846 -16.08 -9.69 11.55
N ALA A 847 -15.06 -9.24 12.30
CA ALA A 847 -15.22 -8.20 13.32
C ALA A 847 -15.71 -6.87 12.72
N VAL A 848 -15.12 -6.43 11.61
CA VAL A 848 -15.52 -5.20 10.91
C VAL A 848 -16.95 -5.32 10.35
N ASP A 849 -17.27 -6.42 9.67
CA ASP A 849 -18.60 -6.66 9.11
C ASP A 849 -19.67 -6.66 10.19
N ARG A 850 -19.39 -7.27 11.35
CA ARG A 850 -20.27 -7.25 12.52
C ARG A 850 -20.42 -5.85 13.09
N ALA A 851 -19.32 -5.11 13.21
CA ALA A 851 -19.31 -3.80 13.84
C ALA A 851 -20.06 -2.72 13.03
N LEU A 852 -20.04 -2.85 11.69
CA LEU A 852 -20.76 -1.95 10.78
C LEU A 852 -22.27 -2.21 10.73
N ARG A 853 -22.75 -3.37 11.19
CA ARG A 853 -24.17 -3.76 11.12
C ARG A 853 -24.88 -3.75 12.48
N ARG A 854 -24.15 -3.83 13.59
CA ARG A 854 -24.73 -3.96 14.93
C ARG A 854 -24.70 -2.64 15.70
N ARG A 855 -25.84 -2.27 16.30
CA ARG A 855 -25.95 -1.12 17.22
C ARG A 855 -25.96 -1.55 18.68
N VAL A 856 -25.26 -0.79 19.53
CA VAL A 856 -25.23 -0.90 20.99
C VAL A 856 -25.26 0.52 21.58
N PHE A 857 -26.10 0.73 22.61
CA PHE A 857 -26.24 2.04 23.27
C PHE A 857 -26.48 3.21 22.28
N GLY A 858 -27.33 2.99 21.27
CA GLY A 858 -27.72 4.01 20.28
C GLY A 858 -26.74 4.21 19.11
N LYS A 859 -25.55 3.63 19.13
CA LYS A 859 -24.51 3.78 18.09
C LYS A 859 -24.11 2.45 17.48
N LEU A 860 -23.56 2.46 16.27
CA LEU A 860 -22.88 1.28 15.71
C LEU A 860 -21.67 0.93 16.58
N ILE A 861 -21.31 -0.35 16.66
CA ILE A 861 -20.05 -0.76 17.33
C ILE A 861 -18.86 -0.04 16.68
N ALA A 862 -18.88 0.13 15.35
CA ALA A 862 -17.86 0.86 14.62
C ALA A 862 -17.67 2.34 15.04
N GLU A 863 -18.68 2.95 15.66
CA GLU A 863 -18.65 4.35 16.14
C GLU A 863 -18.14 4.45 17.59
N GLN A 864 -17.90 3.32 18.27
CA GLN A 864 -17.38 3.31 19.64
C GLN A 864 -15.86 3.53 19.63
N GLY A 865 -15.38 4.49 20.42
CA GLY A 865 -13.96 4.88 20.42
C GLY A 865 -12.99 3.75 20.80
N SER A 866 -13.40 2.83 21.69
CA SER A 866 -12.61 1.64 22.06
C SER A 866 -12.42 0.71 20.87
N PHE A 867 -13.48 0.44 20.10
CA PHE A 867 -13.42 -0.43 18.92
C PHE A 867 -12.42 0.09 17.87
N LEU A 868 -12.45 1.37 17.53
CA LEU A 868 -11.53 1.95 16.54
C LEU A 868 -10.06 1.81 16.97
N SER A 869 -9.79 2.00 18.27
CA SER A 869 -8.45 1.84 18.84
C SER A 869 -7.96 0.39 18.77
N ASP A 870 -8.81 -0.56 19.16
CA ASP A 870 -8.44 -1.98 19.22
C ASP A 870 -8.33 -2.60 17.83
N LEU A 871 -9.20 -2.21 16.88
CA LEU A 871 -9.09 -2.57 15.47
C LEU A 871 -7.74 -2.10 14.89
N ALA A 872 -7.35 -0.86 15.16
CA ALA A 872 -6.08 -0.31 14.70
C ALA A 872 -4.87 -1.07 15.29
N LYS A 873 -4.89 -1.39 16.59
CA LYS A 873 -3.85 -2.21 17.22
C LYS A 873 -3.77 -3.61 16.61
N CYS A 874 -4.90 -4.26 16.39
CA CYS A 874 -4.94 -5.58 15.76
C CYS A 874 -4.35 -5.56 14.35
N ARG A 875 -4.65 -4.53 13.55
CA ARG A 875 -4.04 -4.36 12.22
C ARG A 875 -2.52 -4.22 12.31
N VAL A 876 -2.00 -3.40 13.22
CA VAL A 876 -0.54 -3.23 13.39
C VAL A 876 0.14 -4.55 13.76
N GLU A 877 -0.39 -5.26 14.76
CA GLU A 877 0.16 -6.55 15.21
C GLU A 877 0.16 -7.60 14.10
N LEU A 878 -0.92 -7.65 13.31
CA LEU A 878 -1.06 -8.56 12.18
C LEU A 878 -0.01 -8.28 11.11
N GLU A 879 0.20 -7.03 10.71
CA GLU A 879 1.22 -6.67 9.72
C GLU A 879 2.64 -6.98 10.22
N GLN A 880 2.94 -6.71 11.50
CA GLN A 880 4.23 -7.04 12.09
C GLN A 880 4.52 -8.56 12.05
N ALA A 881 3.53 -9.37 12.43
CA ALA A 881 3.67 -10.82 12.36
C ALA A 881 3.76 -11.33 10.91
N ARG A 882 3.00 -10.76 9.97
CA ARG A 882 3.07 -11.14 8.54
C ARG A 882 4.47 -10.90 7.98
N LEU A 883 5.02 -9.71 8.18
CA LEU A 883 6.36 -9.36 7.68
C LEU A 883 7.44 -10.26 8.29
N LEU A 884 7.36 -10.56 9.59
CA LEU A 884 8.28 -11.48 10.26
C LEU A 884 8.19 -12.92 9.70
N VAL A 885 6.99 -13.40 9.40
CA VAL A 885 6.78 -14.72 8.80
C VAL A 885 7.34 -14.78 7.37
N PHE A 886 7.14 -13.73 6.57
CA PHE A 886 7.70 -13.64 5.22
C PHE A 886 9.23 -13.51 5.22
N GLU A 887 9.80 -12.74 6.14
CA GLU A 887 11.26 -12.69 6.34
C GLU A 887 11.82 -14.07 6.71
N ALA A 888 11.13 -14.82 7.58
CA ALA A 888 11.55 -16.17 7.93
C ALA A 888 11.49 -17.14 6.73
N ALA A 889 10.47 -17.00 5.87
CA ALA A 889 10.31 -17.79 4.66
C ALA A 889 11.39 -17.46 3.60
N ASP A 890 11.66 -16.19 3.39
CA ASP A 890 12.72 -15.74 2.49
C ASP A 890 14.11 -16.16 2.98
N GLN A 891 14.41 -16.02 4.27
CA GLN A 891 15.67 -16.54 4.83
C GLN A 891 15.77 -18.06 4.68
N LEU A 892 14.68 -18.79 4.80
CA LEU A 892 14.68 -20.24 4.58
C LEU A 892 15.01 -20.57 3.12
N ASP A 893 14.41 -19.84 2.16
CA ASP A 893 14.67 -19.98 0.73
C ASP A 893 16.13 -19.64 0.36
N ARG A 894 16.68 -18.53 0.89
CA ARG A 894 18.03 -18.06 0.54
C ARG A 894 19.16 -18.74 1.31
N LEU A 895 18.96 -19.02 2.60
CA LEU A 895 20.03 -19.42 3.53
C LEU A 895 19.89 -20.87 4.05
N GLY A 896 18.74 -21.49 3.81
CA GLY A 896 18.41 -22.81 4.32
C GLY A 896 18.08 -22.85 5.82
N ASN A 897 17.52 -23.99 6.24
CA ASN A 897 16.92 -24.17 7.57
C ASN A 897 17.87 -23.87 8.75
N LYS A 898 19.16 -24.24 8.63
CA LYS A 898 20.14 -24.05 9.71
C LYS A 898 20.39 -22.57 10.03
N LYS A 899 20.49 -21.72 9.01
CA LYS A 899 20.74 -20.28 9.17
C LYS A 899 19.46 -19.51 9.51
N ALA A 900 18.33 -19.91 8.93
CA ALA A 900 17.02 -19.29 9.19
C ALA A 900 16.42 -19.65 10.56
N ARG A 901 17.00 -20.61 11.30
CA ARG A 901 16.47 -21.14 12.57
C ARG A 901 16.03 -20.08 13.57
N GLY A 902 16.80 -19.00 13.73
CA GLY A 902 16.47 -17.92 14.68
C GLY A 902 15.17 -17.22 14.30
N THR A 903 15.05 -16.82 13.03
CA THR A 903 13.89 -16.11 12.48
C THR A 903 12.64 -17.00 12.44
N ILE A 904 12.80 -18.28 12.11
CA ILE A 904 11.69 -19.27 12.18
C ILE A 904 11.18 -19.41 13.63
N ALA A 905 12.08 -19.43 14.63
CA ALA A 905 11.68 -19.47 16.03
C ALA A 905 10.92 -18.19 16.44
N MET A 906 11.37 -17.01 16.00
CA MET A 906 10.65 -15.75 16.24
C MET A 906 9.25 -15.77 15.63
N ALA A 907 9.13 -16.19 14.36
CA ALA A 907 7.84 -16.32 13.68
C ALA A 907 6.90 -17.31 14.38
N LYS A 908 7.41 -18.45 14.86
CA LYS A 908 6.65 -19.48 15.57
C LYS A 908 6.09 -19.01 16.93
N VAL A 909 6.74 -18.03 17.56
CA VAL A 909 6.22 -17.38 18.77
C VAL A 909 5.23 -16.27 18.40
N ALA A 910 5.59 -15.41 17.46
CA ALA A 910 4.81 -14.20 17.15
C ALA A 910 3.46 -14.52 16.50
N ALA A 911 3.41 -15.40 15.50
CA ALA A 911 2.19 -15.61 14.71
C ALA A 911 1.00 -16.19 15.51
N PRO A 912 1.17 -17.24 16.37
CA PRO A 912 0.07 -17.73 17.20
C PRO A 912 -0.43 -16.69 18.21
N ASN A 913 0.48 -15.96 18.86
CA ASN A 913 0.12 -14.95 19.87
C ASN A 913 -0.62 -13.76 19.25
N MET A 914 -0.17 -13.27 18.09
CA MET A 914 -0.89 -12.25 17.32
C MET A 914 -2.30 -12.76 16.94
N THR A 915 -2.39 -13.98 16.41
CA THR A 915 -3.66 -14.52 15.91
C THR A 915 -4.69 -14.69 17.04
N LEU A 916 -4.25 -15.15 18.22
CA LEU A 916 -5.10 -15.23 19.40
C LEU A 916 -5.67 -13.86 19.80
N LYS A 917 -4.82 -12.82 19.82
CA LYS A 917 -5.24 -11.45 20.14
C LYS A 917 -6.30 -10.92 19.17
N VAL A 918 -6.09 -11.16 17.86
CA VAL A 918 -7.01 -10.71 16.81
C VAL A 918 -8.34 -11.48 16.85
N LEU A 919 -8.28 -12.81 17.01
CA LEU A 919 -9.48 -13.64 17.06
C LEU A 919 -10.29 -13.42 18.33
N ASP A 920 -9.63 -13.22 19.48
CA ASP A 920 -10.30 -12.88 20.74
C ASP A 920 -11.05 -11.54 20.62
N PHE A 921 -10.41 -10.52 20.03
CA PHE A 921 -11.08 -9.26 19.68
C PHE A 921 -12.30 -9.48 18.77
N ALA A 922 -12.16 -10.31 17.73
CA ALA A 922 -13.26 -10.61 16.82
C ALA A 922 -14.42 -11.33 17.52
N MET A 923 -14.13 -12.27 18.42
CA MET A 923 -15.12 -12.96 19.26
C MET A 923 -15.84 -11.97 20.17
N GLN A 924 -15.10 -11.07 20.83
CA GLN A 924 -15.66 -10.04 21.69
C GLN A 924 -16.62 -9.11 20.95
N VAL A 925 -16.29 -8.71 19.71
CA VAL A 925 -17.17 -7.91 18.85
C VAL A 925 -18.47 -8.64 18.47
N HIS A 926 -18.43 -9.98 18.37
CA HIS A 926 -19.62 -10.80 18.13
C HIS A 926 -20.44 -11.06 19.39
N GLY A 927 -19.89 -10.80 20.58
CA GLY A 927 -20.51 -11.15 21.87
C GLY A 927 -20.67 -12.66 22.00
N ALA A 928 -21.77 -13.13 22.59
CA ALA A 928 -22.02 -14.56 22.81
C ALA A 928 -21.95 -15.40 21.51
N ALA A 929 -22.31 -14.83 20.36
CA ALA A 929 -22.21 -15.52 19.07
C ALA A 929 -20.77 -15.87 18.68
N GLY A 930 -19.78 -15.08 19.13
CA GLY A 930 -18.36 -15.35 18.89
C GLY A 930 -17.84 -16.60 19.60
N LEU A 931 -18.53 -17.04 20.66
CA LEU A 931 -18.24 -18.28 21.40
C LEU A 931 -18.97 -19.50 20.84
N SER A 932 -19.99 -19.28 20.00
CA SER A 932 -20.86 -20.34 19.48
C SER A 932 -20.37 -20.92 18.16
N SER A 933 -20.95 -22.06 17.77
CA SER A 933 -20.71 -22.70 16.48
C SER A 933 -21.34 -21.97 15.28
N ASP A 934 -22.12 -20.91 15.51
CA ASP A 934 -22.67 -20.08 14.43
C ASP A 934 -21.58 -19.30 13.68
N THR A 935 -20.38 -19.22 14.26
CA THR A 935 -19.20 -18.62 13.63
C THR A 935 -18.02 -19.57 13.71
N VAL A 936 -17.04 -19.38 12.81
CA VAL A 936 -15.78 -20.15 12.81
C VAL A 936 -14.77 -19.63 13.87
N LEU A 937 -15.06 -18.51 14.53
CA LEU A 937 -14.08 -17.77 15.33
C LEU A 937 -13.51 -18.59 16.48
N ALA A 938 -14.37 -19.26 17.25
CA ALA A 938 -13.96 -20.08 18.39
C ALA A 938 -13.03 -21.24 17.96
N HIS A 939 -13.33 -21.87 16.81
CA HIS A 939 -12.52 -22.98 16.31
C HIS A 939 -11.16 -22.51 15.76
N LEU A 940 -11.13 -21.37 15.05
CA LEU A 940 -9.86 -20.75 14.63
C LEU A 940 -9.02 -20.33 15.84
N TRP A 941 -9.65 -19.81 16.89
CA TRP A 941 -8.97 -19.41 18.11
C TRP A 941 -8.38 -20.63 18.83
N ALA A 942 -9.16 -21.72 18.96
CA ALA A 942 -8.70 -22.98 19.54
C ALA A 942 -7.50 -23.55 18.76
N THR A 943 -7.54 -23.50 17.43
CA THR A 943 -6.43 -23.91 16.56
C THR A 943 -5.17 -23.05 16.81
N ALA A 944 -5.33 -21.72 16.88
CA ALA A 944 -4.22 -20.81 17.18
C ALA A 944 -3.64 -21.06 18.58
N ARG A 945 -4.48 -21.41 19.56
CA ARG A 945 -4.04 -21.74 20.92
C ARG A 945 -3.24 -23.04 20.95
N THR A 946 -3.65 -24.04 20.20
CA THR A 946 -2.92 -25.31 20.04
C THR A 946 -1.55 -25.08 19.42
N LEU A 947 -1.44 -24.15 18.46
CA LEU A 947 -0.17 -23.84 17.79
C LEU A 947 0.85 -23.09 18.66
N ARG A 948 0.51 -22.69 19.88
CA ARG A 948 1.50 -22.29 20.91
C ARG A 948 2.22 -23.47 21.57
N ILE A 949 1.73 -24.70 21.35
CA ILE A 949 2.24 -25.95 21.94
C ILE A 949 2.76 -26.88 20.85
N ALA A 950 1.97 -27.09 19.80
CA ALA A 950 2.32 -27.94 18.67
C ALA A 950 3.62 -27.45 17.97
N ASP A 951 4.39 -28.39 17.40
CA ASP A 951 5.70 -28.15 16.77
C ASP A 951 6.75 -27.43 17.65
N GLY A 952 6.57 -27.54 18.98
CA GLY A 952 7.42 -26.95 20.00
C GLY A 952 6.71 -25.79 20.71
N PRO A 953 6.64 -25.80 22.06
CA PRO A 953 6.08 -24.71 22.84
C PRO A 953 6.82 -23.38 22.64
N ASP A 954 6.11 -22.27 22.82
CA ASP A 954 6.67 -20.92 22.74
C ASP A 954 7.96 -20.78 23.57
N GLU A 955 7.99 -21.34 24.78
CA GLU A 955 9.12 -21.25 25.72
C GLU A 955 10.39 -21.91 25.17
N VAL A 956 10.25 -23.00 24.40
CA VAL A 956 11.38 -23.69 23.75
C VAL A 956 11.96 -22.83 22.62
N HIS A 957 11.09 -22.13 21.89
CA HIS A 957 11.51 -21.22 20.82
C HIS A 957 12.14 -19.94 21.37
N LEU A 958 11.56 -19.36 22.43
CA LEU A 958 12.15 -18.24 23.18
C LEU A 958 13.54 -18.59 23.71
N GLY A 959 13.71 -19.80 24.26
CA GLY A 959 15.03 -20.30 24.68
C GLY A 959 16.02 -20.42 23.52
N THR A 960 15.57 -20.79 22.31
CA THR A 960 16.41 -20.80 21.10
C THR A 960 16.82 -19.38 20.69
N ILE A 961 15.87 -18.43 20.69
CA ILE A 961 16.13 -17.04 20.34
C ILE A 961 17.14 -16.43 21.30
N ALA A 962 16.93 -16.57 22.61
CA ALA A 962 17.83 -16.07 23.64
C ALA A 962 19.25 -16.65 23.51
N LYS A 963 19.38 -17.97 23.26
CA LYS A 963 20.69 -18.60 23.04
C LYS A 963 21.42 -18.06 21.82
N LEU A 964 20.70 -17.73 20.74
CA LEU A 964 21.30 -17.15 19.54
C LEU A 964 21.73 -15.69 19.77
N GLU A 965 20.92 -14.92 20.49
CA GLU A 965 21.24 -13.52 20.79
C GLU A 965 22.45 -13.39 21.73
N LEU A 966 22.52 -14.23 22.76
CA LEU A 966 23.69 -14.31 23.64
C LEU A 966 24.97 -14.75 22.91
N ARG A 967 24.86 -15.52 21.82
CA ARG A 967 26.01 -15.88 20.99
C ARG A 967 26.48 -14.71 20.14
N ARG A 968 25.57 -13.88 19.62
CA ARG A 968 25.92 -12.68 18.85
C ARG A 968 26.70 -11.68 19.70
N ALA A 969 26.32 -11.49 20.96
CA ALA A 969 27.02 -10.58 21.88
C ALA A 969 28.43 -11.06 22.28
N LYS A 970 28.79 -12.33 22.02
CA LYS A 970 30.12 -12.90 22.29
C LYS A 970 31.05 -12.88 21.07
N LEU A 971 30.53 -12.51 19.90
CA LEU A 971 31.26 -12.32 18.64
C LEU A 971 31.52 -10.83 18.46
#